data_AF-A0AAV0B9N7-F1
#
_entry.id   AF-A0AAV0B9N7-F1
#
_cell.length_a   1.000
_cell.length_b   1.000
_cell.length_c   1.000
_cell.angle_alpha   90.00
_cell.angle_beta   90.00
_cell.angle_gamma   90.00
#
_symmetry.space_group_name_H-M   'P 1'
#
loop_
_entity.id
_entity.type
_entity.pdbx_description
1 polymer ?
#
loop_
_entity_poly.entity_id
_entity_poly.type
_entity_poly.pdbx_seq_one_letter_code
_entity_poly.pdbx_strand_id
1 'polypeptide(L)'
;MVEPSLMNTRDEPISSDIKVAEKDQKVIVYPPTPRSSTKNPAKPINRTLKWYSSWDKILSSDGEKIPEAEKERFYLDLFCLKVDKDDLSNKFKEIRTEDFIEKHFENLNDLIGYGIDCLKNSSRDSFKNQSFVDSKVDHQNEIDQAEGLDADDIDKIRLPNVIETFSIVFKHLLKKEGYHNYSLDLIKLIAGSIDRSDQVFSDLVAGIDHILSDETQDILIRHKTLQLTLSIVSAINQDSINAYFLRRDLFSTLASLISHPKTISMVFDSVLLLDILANFRRFESRNPYLVRMEDYIDENAMERIINLSLMALKDIRLAYMEFKPESNQSLIGKVTSVFNVFGNSHPTTPPRAASHAFSSQPARPVCVLLPLYDLLLSNAAFFNVLATSEYFWETFLSFSTYLLSHASANQRSELYGKLVLVIMTVLTEKGSSSICGIDGKKVAVNVCRQRLPPLGPKSDKPRAPIAALLDCTVLFLRHNLQKVLKIEFHVICLRLVHQLLFCLQSNSVRLTDFEWRELWRALLSLGSRVGGRAEELSGVQNADKLAQQILDILSFAAIWSEKIFIDRSTTSVLFFEILRSEHTIQKLKLVAGVMIESKGSTAGASTIESSKNLETIISTIKNMIEDKPDGESAQKQRPKINLKRAEDVLEIIERRLDEIELIDSASLENHLRKYTESEKSQDLKKFIDTVAEDVFELMVV
;
A
#
# COMPACT_ATOMS: atom_id res chain seq x y z
N MET A 1 26.23 -33.27 46.33
CA MET A 1 25.98 -32.64 47.64
C MET A 1 24.98 -31.51 47.45
N VAL A 2 23.87 -31.54 48.19
CA VAL A 2 23.01 -30.40 48.57
C VAL A 2 22.30 -29.60 47.45
N GLU A 3 21.06 -30.03 47.16
CA GLU A 3 19.86 -29.16 47.03
C GLU A 3 19.44 -28.60 48.42
N PRO A 4 18.50 -27.64 48.61
CA PRO A 4 17.36 -27.21 47.74
C PRO A 4 17.33 -25.66 47.55
N SER A 5 16.24 -24.91 47.27
CA SER A 5 14.78 -25.14 47.28
C SER A 5 13.97 -24.18 46.35
N LEU A 6 12.64 -24.37 46.29
CA LEU A 6 11.66 -23.49 45.65
C LEU A 6 11.02 -22.50 46.65
N MET A 7 10.51 -21.36 46.14
CA MET A 7 9.28 -20.79 46.69
C MET A 7 8.42 -20.09 45.63
N ASN A 8 7.14 -19.93 45.93
CA ASN A 8 6.03 -19.79 44.99
C ASN A 8 5.06 -18.72 45.50
N THR A 9 4.70 -17.71 44.70
CA THR A 9 3.69 -16.71 45.05
C THR A 9 2.75 -16.45 43.88
N ARG A 10 1.44 -16.50 44.18
CA ARG A 10 0.32 -16.40 43.25
C ARG A 10 -0.10 -14.94 43.01
N ASP A 11 -0.60 -14.66 41.83
CA ASP A 11 -1.45 -13.50 41.56
C ASP A 11 -2.87 -13.70 42.13
N GLU A 12 -3.44 -12.65 42.74
CA GLU A 12 -4.89 -12.41 42.76
C GLU A 12 -5.17 -10.88 42.80
N PRO A 13 -6.32 -10.41 42.28
CA PRO A 13 -6.52 -9.00 41.91
C PRO A 13 -7.22 -8.15 42.98
N ILE A 14 -6.98 -6.83 42.97
CA ILE A 14 -7.69 -5.86 43.82
C ILE A 14 -8.61 -4.97 42.97
N SER A 15 -9.89 -4.99 43.33
CA SER A 15 -10.95 -4.09 42.85
C SER A 15 -11.08 -2.88 43.78
N SER A 16 -11.37 -1.69 43.24
CA SER A 16 -11.93 -0.59 44.04
C SER A 16 -12.74 0.40 43.18
N ASP A 17 -13.97 0.68 43.64
CA ASP A 17 -14.98 1.48 42.96
C ASP A 17 -14.63 2.98 42.79
N ILE A 18 -15.15 3.58 41.71
CA ILE A 18 -15.18 5.04 41.54
C ILE A 18 -16.50 5.58 42.11
N LYS A 19 -16.41 6.47 43.10
CA LYS A 19 -17.55 7.28 43.58
C LYS A 19 -17.42 8.74 43.13
N VAL A 20 -18.50 9.23 42.53
CA VAL A 20 -18.68 10.65 42.16
C VAL A 20 -18.94 11.49 43.40
N ALA A 21 -18.38 12.70 43.44
CA ALA A 21 -18.76 13.76 44.37
C ALA A 21 -18.58 15.15 43.74
N GLU A 22 -19.66 15.90 43.61
CA GLU A 22 -19.68 17.30 43.16
C GLU A 22 -19.09 18.23 44.23
N LYS A 23 -18.57 19.41 43.82
CA LYS A 23 -18.34 20.52 44.76
C LYS A 23 -18.30 21.91 44.10
N ASP A 24 -19.39 22.64 44.33
CA ASP A 24 -19.58 24.10 44.42
C ASP A 24 -18.49 25.06 43.90
N GLN A 25 -18.88 25.89 42.92
CA GLN A 25 -18.21 27.15 42.60
C GLN A 25 -18.51 28.21 43.68
N LYS A 26 -17.46 28.88 44.19
CA LYS A 26 -17.60 30.13 44.96
C LYS A 26 -17.15 31.33 44.11
N VAL A 27 -18.08 32.25 43.88
CA VAL A 27 -17.84 33.55 43.24
C VAL A 27 -17.05 34.44 44.20
N ILE A 28 -15.97 35.06 43.71
CA ILE A 28 -15.22 36.10 44.43
C ILE A 28 -15.51 37.45 43.77
N VAL A 29 -15.98 38.41 44.56
CA VAL A 29 -16.30 39.79 44.14
C VAL A 29 -15.20 40.72 44.65
N TYR A 30 -14.68 41.59 43.78
CA TYR A 30 -13.77 42.68 44.15
C TYR A 30 -14.44 44.06 43.99
N PRO A 31 -14.13 45.05 44.84
CA PRO A 31 -14.80 46.36 44.87
C PRO A 31 -14.25 47.35 43.83
N PRO A 32 -15.01 48.41 43.47
CA PRO A 32 -14.64 49.36 42.42
C PRO A 32 -13.84 50.57 42.95
N THR A 33 -12.92 51.10 42.13
CA THR A 33 -12.20 52.38 42.34
C THR A 33 -11.94 53.06 40.97
N PRO A 34 -11.66 54.39 40.91
CA PRO A 34 -12.51 55.27 40.11
C PRO A 34 -11.97 55.67 38.72
N ARG A 35 -12.86 56.23 37.90
CA ARG A 35 -12.57 56.82 36.58
C ARG A 35 -11.55 57.97 36.69
N SER A 36 -10.49 57.91 35.87
CA SER A 36 -9.76 59.07 35.39
C SER A 36 -9.95 59.20 33.87
N SER A 37 -9.82 60.43 33.36
CA SER A 37 -10.31 60.82 32.04
C SER A 37 -9.24 60.87 30.94
N THR A 38 -9.68 60.59 29.71
CA THR A 38 -9.15 61.12 28.45
C THR A 38 -7.66 60.92 28.11
N LYS A 39 -7.39 59.89 27.31
CA LYS A 39 -6.66 59.98 26.03
C LYS A 39 -7.19 58.86 25.12
N ASN A 40 -7.57 59.17 23.89
CA ASN A 40 -8.04 58.15 22.93
C ASN A 40 -6.83 57.35 22.42
N PRO A 41 -6.73 56.02 22.66
CA PRO A 41 -5.97 55.16 21.78
C PRO A 41 -6.77 54.94 20.49
N ALA A 42 -6.10 54.80 19.35
CA ALA A 42 -6.75 54.45 18.10
C ALA A 42 -7.49 53.11 18.25
N LYS A 43 -8.68 52.98 17.61
CA LYS A 43 -9.40 51.70 17.58
C LYS A 43 -8.49 50.62 17.00
N PRO A 44 -8.40 49.43 17.61
CA PRO A 44 -7.69 48.33 16.98
C PRO A 44 -8.42 47.97 15.68
N ILE A 45 -7.74 48.16 14.54
CA ILE A 45 -8.20 47.63 13.26
C ILE A 45 -8.21 46.11 13.43
N ASN A 46 -9.40 45.53 13.40
CA ASN A 46 -9.62 44.13 13.70
C ASN A 46 -8.89 43.30 12.63
N ARG A 47 -7.72 42.72 12.96
CA ARG A 47 -6.78 42.16 11.96
C ARG A 47 -7.42 41.08 11.07
N THR A 48 -8.38 40.34 11.61
CA THR A 48 -9.24 39.39 10.87
C THR A 48 -10.07 40.06 9.77
N LEU A 49 -10.69 41.21 10.01
CA LEU A 49 -11.45 41.94 8.98
C LEU A 49 -10.57 42.42 7.82
N LYS A 50 -9.28 42.73 8.07
CA LYS A 50 -8.33 43.06 7.00
C LYS A 50 -8.05 41.85 6.11
N TRP A 51 -8.03 40.63 6.67
CA TRP A 51 -7.78 39.42 5.90
C TRP A 51 -8.91 39.12 4.92
N TYR A 52 -10.18 39.09 5.38
CA TYR A 52 -11.34 38.85 4.50
C TYR A 52 -11.42 39.90 3.38
N SER A 53 -11.33 41.19 3.73
CA SER A 53 -11.37 42.29 2.75
C SER A 53 -10.17 42.35 1.79
N SER A 54 -9.06 41.66 2.10
CA SER A 54 -7.95 41.49 1.15
C SER A 54 -8.24 40.37 0.15
N TRP A 55 -8.82 39.25 0.61
CA TRP A 55 -9.25 38.16 -0.27
C TRP A 55 -10.43 38.53 -1.16
N ASP A 56 -11.38 39.34 -0.68
CA ASP A 56 -12.48 39.87 -1.48
C ASP A 56 -12.00 40.78 -2.62
N LYS A 57 -10.83 41.43 -2.46
CA LYS A 57 -10.16 42.19 -3.54
C LYS A 57 -9.46 41.28 -4.54
N ILE A 58 -8.65 40.32 -4.05
CA ILE A 58 -7.95 39.33 -4.90
C ILE A 58 -8.95 38.59 -5.78
N LEU A 59 -10.06 38.15 -5.17
CA LEU A 59 -11.12 37.33 -5.78
C LEU A 59 -12.36 38.17 -6.16
N SER A 60 -12.18 39.45 -6.51
CA SER A 60 -13.28 40.35 -6.87
C SER A 60 -14.03 39.84 -8.11
N SER A 61 -15.38 39.89 -8.08
CA SER A 61 -16.26 39.43 -9.17
C SER A 61 -15.96 40.10 -10.51
N ASP A 62 -15.46 41.33 -10.44
CA ASP A 62 -15.29 42.26 -11.54
C ASP A 62 -13.86 42.17 -12.14
N GLY A 63 -12.98 41.36 -11.55
CA GLY A 63 -11.59 41.19 -11.97
C GLY A 63 -10.73 42.43 -11.71
N GLU A 64 -11.04 43.21 -10.67
CA GLU A 64 -10.27 44.40 -10.33
C GLU A 64 -8.83 44.03 -9.96
N LYS A 65 -7.89 44.66 -10.65
CA LYS A 65 -6.45 44.46 -10.46
C LYS A 65 -5.94 45.30 -9.31
N ILE A 66 -5.05 44.75 -8.50
CA ILE A 66 -4.38 45.51 -7.45
C ILE A 66 -3.42 46.53 -8.10
N PRO A 67 -3.47 47.83 -7.75
CA PRO A 67 -2.63 48.84 -8.37
C PRO A 67 -1.14 48.53 -8.22
N GLU A 68 -0.38 48.63 -9.32
CA GLU A 68 1.04 48.26 -9.38
C GLU A 68 1.88 48.89 -8.25
N ALA A 69 1.63 50.16 -7.93
CA ALA A 69 2.31 50.91 -6.86
C ALA A 69 2.00 50.42 -5.43
N GLU A 70 0.98 49.59 -5.25
CA GLU A 70 0.57 49.03 -3.95
C GLU A 70 0.79 47.51 -3.85
N LYS A 71 1.06 46.80 -4.96
CA LYS A 71 1.14 45.32 -5.01
C LYS A 71 2.05 44.73 -3.93
N GLU A 72 3.34 45.09 -3.92
CA GLU A 72 4.32 44.56 -2.96
C GLU A 72 3.83 44.72 -1.52
N ARG A 73 3.43 45.94 -1.14
CA ARG A 73 2.93 46.23 0.20
C ARG A 73 1.66 45.44 0.50
N PHE A 74 0.74 45.31 -0.44
CA PHE A 74 -0.53 44.61 -0.27
C PHE A 74 -0.32 43.12 0.04
N TYR A 75 0.50 42.41 -0.77
CA TYR A 75 0.75 40.98 -0.57
C TYR A 75 1.61 40.70 0.65
N LEU A 76 2.65 41.52 0.89
CA LEU A 76 3.48 41.37 2.09
C LEU A 76 2.72 41.70 3.39
N ASP A 77 1.75 42.62 3.35
CA ASP A 77 0.81 42.86 4.46
C ASP A 77 -0.16 41.69 4.65
N LEU A 78 -0.65 41.07 3.57
CA LEU A 78 -1.54 39.91 3.62
C LEU A 78 -0.87 38.72 4.30
N PHE A 79 0.40 38.45 3.99
CA PHE A 79 1.16 37.38 4.64
C PHE A 79 1.45 37.64 6.14
N CYS A 80 1.34 38.88 6.62
CA CYS A 80 1.37 39.18 8.05
C CYS A 80 0.05 38.86 8.79
N LEU A 81 -1.01 38.46 8.07
CA LEU A 81 -2.32 38.16 8.64
C LEU A 81 -2.54 36.65 8.80
N LYS A 82 -3.15 36.25 9.92
CA LYS A 82 -3.51 34.86 10.20
C LYS A 82 -4.52 34.36 9.16
N VAL A 83 -4.20 33.26 8.50
CA VAL A 83 -5.05 32.59 7.51
C VAL A 83 -6.29 31.95 8.16
N ASP A 84 -7.48 32.25 7.63
CA ASP A 84 -8.70 31.47 7.89
C ASP A 84 -8.79 30.38 6.81
N LYS A 85 -8.58 29.13 7.21
CA LYS A 85 -8.47 28.02 6.26
C LYS A 85 -9.81 27.68 5.62
N ASP A 86 -10.88 27.74 6.40
CA ASP A 86 -12.20 27.26 6.00
C ASP A 86 -12.84 28.26 5.03
N ASP A 87 -12.75 29.56 5.33
CA ASP A 87 -13.22 30.61 4.43
C ASP A 87 -12.47 30.61 3.09
N LEU A 88 -11.13 30.51 3.11
CA LEU A 88 -10.33 30.45 1.88
C LEU A 88 -10.65 29.21 1.04
N SER A 89 -10.77 28.05 1.71
CA SER A 89 -11.17 26.78 1.09
C SER A 89 -12.55 26.87 0.44
N ASN A 90 -13.50 27.56 1.06
CA ASN A 90 -14.84 27.74 0.50
C ASN A 90 -14.84 28.69 -0.70
N LYS A 91 -14.17 29.85 -0.62
CA LYS A 91 -14.01 30.78 -1.76
C LYS A 91 -13.43 30.08 -3.01
N PHE A 92 -12.38 29.27 -2.85
CA PHE A 92 -11.76 28.54 -3.98
C PHE A 92 -12.61 27.37 -4.53
N LYS A 93 -13.53 26.81 -3.75
CA LYS A 93 -14.48 25.80 -4.26
C LYS A 93 -15.50 26.43 -5.21
N GLU A 94 -15.99 27.63 -4.89
CA GLU A 94 -17.04 28.33 -5.63
C GLU A 94 -16.57 28.88 -7.00
N ILE A 95 -15.32 29.33 -7.09
CA ILE A 95 -14.72 29.87 -8.33
C ILE A 95 -14.65 28.80 -9.43
N ARG A 96 -14.93 29.14 -10.69
CA ARG A 96 -14.77 28.22 -11.83
C ARG A 96 -13.36 28.24 -12.40
N THR A 97 -12.99 27.18 -13.09
CA THR A 97 -11.66 27.03 -13.69
C THR A 97 -11.35 28.11 -14.74
N GLU A 98 -12.38 28.54 -15.48
CA GLU A 98 -12.33 29.68 -16.41
C GLU A 98 -12.01 30.99 -15.69
N ASP A 99 -12.69 31.27 -14.55
CA ASP A 99 -12.50 32.50 -13.77
C ASP A 99 -11.08 32.64 -13.19
N PHE A 100 -10.40 31.52 -12.87
CA PHE A 100 -8.99 31.56 -12.45
C PHE A 100 -8.06 32.08 -13.55
N ILE A 101 -8.35 31.81 -14.83
CA ILE A 101 -7.52 32.18 -15.98
C ILE A 101 -7.94 33.53 -16.56
N GLU A 102 -9.22 33.87 -16.53
CA GLU A 102 -9.73 35.10 -17.15
C GLU A 102 -9.82 36.30 -16.19
N LYS A 103 -10.27 36.08 -14.94
CA LYS A 103 -10.58 37.18 -14.00
C LYS A 103 -9.53 37.33 -12.90
N HIS A 104 -9.16 36.23 -12.25
CA HIS A 104 -8.30 36.26 -11.06
C HIS A 104 -6.82 36.05 -11.38
N PHE A 105 -6.47 35.78 -12.63
CA PHE A 105 -5.14 35.39 -13.09
C PHE A 105 -4.00 36.27 -12.56
N GLU A 106 -4.07 37.59 -12.77
CA GLU A 106 -2.98 38.49 -12.37
C GLU A 106 -2.86 38.56 -10.84
N ASN A 107 -3.98 38.73 -10.14
CA ASN A 107 -3.99 38.81 -8.68
C ASN A 107 -3.52 37.50 -8.01
N LEU A 108 -3.76 36.34 -8.64
CA LEU A 108 -3.25 35.04 -8.18
C LEU A 108 -1.79 34.81 -8.55
N ASN A 109 -1.35 35.28 -9.72
CA ASN A 109 0.04 35.16 -10.14
C ASN A 109 0.96 36.03 -9.27
N ASP A 110 0.56 37.27 -8.97
CA ASP A 110 1.27 38.14 -8.06
C ASP A 110 1.31 37.56 -6.63
N LEU A 111 0.19 37.01 -6.13
CA LEU A 111 0.14 36.32 -4.83
C LEU A 111 1.17 35.18 -4.75
N ILE A 112 1.26 34.35 -5.80
CA ILE A 112 2.20 33.24 -5.87
C ILE A 112 3.64 33.76 -5.99
N GLY A 113 3.88 34.81 -6.79
CA GLY A 113 5.19 35.45 -6.93
C GLY A 113 5.74 35.97 -5.59
N TYR A 114 5.00 36.86 -4.91
CA TYR A 114 5.42 37.40 -3.62
C TYR A 114 5.51 36.33 -2.52
N GLY A 115 4.70 35.27 -2.58
CA GLY A 115 4.82 34.14 -1.67
C GLY A 115 6.11 33.33 -1.90
N ILE A 116 6.51 33.09 -3.17
CA ILE A 116 7.78 32.44 -3.51
C ILE A 116 8.96 33.30 -3.06
N ASP A 117 8.89 34.63 -3.22
CA ASP A 117 9.92 35.54 -2.71
C ASP A 117 10.04 35.49 -1.18
N CYS A 118 8.93 35.34 -0.43
CA CYS A 118 8.98 35.08 1.02
C CYS A 118 9.71 33.76 1.36
N LEU A 119 9.44 32.66 0.63
CA LEU A 119 10.16 31.38 0.83
C LEU A 119 11.67 31.56 0.58
N LYS A 120 12.01 32.28 -0.50
CA LYS A 120 13.40 32.54 -0.94
C LYS A 120 14.15 33.52 -0.05
N ASN A 121 13.50 34.51 0.53
CA ASN A 121 14.15 35.44 1.46
C ASN A 121 14.47 34.75 2.79
N SER A 122 13.58 33.88 3.29
CA SER A 122 13.90 33.02 4.44
C SER A 122 15.14 32.12 4.21
N SER A 123 15.49 31.84 2.95
CA SER A 123 16.72 31.12 2.59
C SER A 123 18.00 31.95 2.68
N ARG A 124 17.93 33.28 2.54
CA ARG A 124 19.10 34.16 2.49
C ARG A 124 19.67 34.51 3.86
N ASP A 125 18.84 34.52 4.90
CA ASP A 125 19.23 35.03 6.22
C ASP A 125 19.84 33.95 7.14
N SER A 126 19.56 32.66 6.92
CA SER A 126 20.31 31.57 7.57
C SER A 126 21.82 31.64 7.26
N PHE A 127 22.20 32.09 6.06
CA PHE A 127 23.61 32.29 5.68
C PHE A 127 24.27 33.47 6.40
N LYS A 128 23.53 34.56 6.70
CA LYS A 128 24.08 35.69 7.48
C LYS A 128 24.38 35.27 8.91
N ASN A 129 23.47 34.53 9.53
CA ASN A 129 23.60 34.09 10.92
C ASN A 129 24.72 33.04 11.16
N GLN A 130 25.22 32.38 10.11
CA GLN A 130 26.44 31.57 10.18
C GLN A 130 27.74 32.37 9.99
N SER A 131 27.67 33.61 9.49
CA SER A 131 28.84 34.41 9.10
C SER A 131 29.36 35.39 10.17
N PHE A 132 28.67 35.52 11.31
CA PHE A 132 29.05 36.40 12.41
C PHE A 132 29.18 35.66 13.76
N VAL A 133 30.23 34.84 13.86
CA VAL A 133 30.85 34.52 15.15
C VAL A 133 32.33 34.90 15.07
N ASP A 134 32.58 36.21 15.03
CA ASP A 134 33.86 36.73 15.49
C ASP A 134 33.69 38.04 16.26
N SER A 135 34.50 38.19 17.30
CA SER A 135 34.17 39.03 18.46
C SER A 135 34.61 40.48 18.34
N LYS A 136 33.75 41.42 18.78
CA LYS A 136 34.09 42.40 19.83
C LYS A 136 32.90 43.20 20.34
N VAL A 137 32.89 43.40 21.66
CA VAL A 137 32.01 44.32 22.38
C VAL A 137 32.61 45.72 22.33
N ASP A 138 31.80 46.74 22.04
CA ASP A 138 31.97 48.07 22.62
C ASP A 138 30.60 48.75 22.79
N HIS A 139 30.38 49.35 23.96
CA HIS A 139 29.15 50.06 24.28
C HIS A 139 29.26 51.53 23.86
N GLN A 140 28.32 52.03 23.06
CA GLN A 140 27.71 53.37 23.24
C GLN A 140 26.60 53.65 22.21
N ASN A 141 25.35 53.70 22.69
CA ASN A 141 24.34 54.74 22.42
C ASN A 141 22.93 54.18 22.66
N GLU A 142 22.49 54.23 23.91
CA GLU A 142 21.05 54.19 24.22
C GLU A 142 20.47 55.58 23.93
N ILE A 143 19.52 55.67 23.00
CA ILE A 143 18.39 56.61 22.90
C ILE A 143 17.52 56.13 21.71
N ASP A 144 16.21 56.37 21.79
CA ASP A 144 15.18 56.00 20.79
C ASP A 144 14.77 54.51 20.71
N GLN A 145 14.25 53.97 21.82
CA GLN A 145 13.38 52.78 21.78
C GLN A 145 11.90 53.18 21.54
N ALA A 146 11.42 53.03 20.30
CA ALA A 146 10.00 53.06 19.97
C ALA A 146 9.66 52.22 18.72
N GLU A 147 9.22 50.98 18.94
CA GLU A 147 8.37 50.16 18.06
C GLU A 147 8.71 50.10 16.54
N GLY A 148 9.75 49.34 16.21
CA GLY A 148 9.86 48.61 14.94
C GLY A 148 9.93 47.11 15.22
N LEU A 149 9.19 46.29 14.46
CA LEU A 149 9.52 44.87 14.35
C LEU A 149 10.72 44.77 13.40
N ASP A 150 11.80 44.11 13.82
CA ASP A 150 12.92 43.85 12.94
C ASP A 150 12.47 43.02 11.72
N ALA A 151 13.12 43.19 10.57
CA ALA A 151 12.72 42.53 9.33
C ALA A 151 12.63 41.00 9.50
N ASP A 152 13.60 40.42 10.21
CA ASP A 152 13.66 39.01 10.62
C ASP A 152 12.41 38.55 11.40
N ASP A 153 11.86 39.40 12.27
CA ASP A 153 10.64 39.07 13.06
C ASP A 153 9.37 39.16 12.21
N ILE A 154 9.35 40.04 11.20
CA ILE A 154 8.26 40.11 10.23
C ILE A 154 8.27 38.85 9.34
N ASP A 155 9.44 38.41 8.87
CA ASP A 155 9.54 37.24 7.99
C ASP A 155 9.27 35.91 8.73
N LYS A 156 9.62 35.82 10.03
CA LYS A 156 9.14 34.75 10.93
C LYS A 156 7.60 34.67 11.03
N ILE A 157 6.90 35.80 10.89
CA ILE A 157 5.42 35.84 10.87
C ILE A 157 4.87 35.52 9.48
N ARG A 158 5.50 36.03 8.41
CA ARG A 158 5.05 35.81 7.03
C ARG A 158 5.15 34.35 6.62
N LEU A 159 6.29 33.71 6.85
CA LEU A 159 6.58 32.37 6.31
C LEU A 159 5.52 31.30 6.69
N PRO A 160 5.08 31.15 7.94
CA PRO A 160 3.99 30.22 8.29
C PRO A 160 2.67 30.51 7.58
N ASN A 161 2.32 31.79 7.39
CA ASN A 161 1.08 32.20 6.70
C ASN A 161 1.20 32.02 5.19
N VAL A 162 2.37 32.21 4.59
CA VAL A 162 2.64 31.90 3.17
C VAL A 162 2.46 30.42 2.92
N ILE A 163 3.09 29.55 3.73
CA ILE A 163 2.97 28.09 3.59
C ILE A 163 1.51 27.66 3.76
N GLU A 164 0.80 28.17 4.77
CA GLU A 164 -0.62 27.85 4.97
C GLU A 164 -1.51 28.35 3.82
N THR A 165 -1.26 29.55 3.29
CA THR A 165 -1.94 30.09 2.10
C THR A 165 -1.68 29.19 0.90
N PHE A 166 -0.42 28.84 0.64
CA PHE A 166 -0.01 27.99 -0.47
C PHE A 166 -0.62 26.59 -0.38
N SER A 167 -0.65 25.97 0.81
CA SER A 167 -1.28 24.66 1.00
C SER A 167 -2.77 24.65 0.65
N ILE A 168 -3.48 25.78 0.78
CA ILE A 168 -4.88 25.89 0.38
C ILE A 168 -5.00 26.25 -1.10
N VAL A 169 -4.22 27.22 -1.59
CA VAL A 169 -4.27 27.70 -2.98
C VAL A 169 -3.83 26.60 -3.95
N PHE A 170 -2.64 26.03 -3.80
CA PHE A 170 -2.16 24.95 -4.68
C PHE A 170 -3.09 23.73 -4.65
N LYS A 171 -3.59 23.33 -3.47
CA LYS A 171 -4.58 22.25 -3.32
C LYS A 171 -5.83 22.46 -4.17
N HIS A 172 -6.41 23.67 -4.18
CA HIS A 172 -7.60 23.95 -4.97
C HIS A 172 -7.30 24.14 -6.46
N LEU A 173 -6.19 24.81 -6.81
CA LEU A 173 -5.80 25.01 -8.21
C LEU A 173 -5.45 23.68 -8.89
N LEU A 174 -4.66 22.82 -8.24
CA LEU A 174 -4.22 21.55 -8.81
C LEU A 174 -5.34 20.49 -8.86
N LYS A 175 -6.29 20.51 -7.91
CA LYS A 175 -7.45 19.60 -7.87
C LYS A 175 -8.58 20.00 -8.84
N LYS A 176 -8.59 21.23 -9.36
CA LYS A 176 -9.72 21.70 -10.19
C LYS A 176 -9.75 20.98 -11.54
N GLU A 177 -10.90 20.39 -11.87
CA GLU A 177 -11.16 19.86 -13.21
C GLU A 177 -11.53 20.98 -14.20
N GLY A 178 -11.46 20.71 -15.50
CA GLY A 178 -11.93 21.65 -16.54
C GLY A 178 -10.88 22.64 -17.07
N TYR A 179 -9.58 22.41 -16.84
CA TYR A 179 -8.52 23.10 -17.60
C TYR A 179 -8.53 22.63 -19.06
N HIS A 180 -8.20 23.53 -19.99
CA HIS A 180 -8.16 23.19 -21.42
C HIS A 180 -6.87 22.44 -21.77
N ASN A 181 -5.75 22.87 -21.19
CA ASN A 181 -4.48 22.17 -21.22
C ASN A 181 -3.86 22.29 -19.83
N TYR A 182 -4.14 21.31 -18.96
CA TYR A 182 -3.75 21.28 -17.53
C TYR A 182 -2.33 21.80 -17.29
N SER A 183 -1.34 21.21 -17.97
CA SER A 183 0.08 21.57 -17.84
C SER A 183 0.35 23.04 -18.21
N LEU A 184 -0.13 23.49 -19.36
CA LEU A 184 0.12 24.84 -19.88
C LEU A 184 -0.67 25.92 -19.13
N ASP A 185 -1.89 25.63 -18.70
CA ASP A 185 -2.74 26.54 -17.93
C ASP A 185 -2.22 26.70 -16.50
N LEU A 186 -1.72 25.63 -15.87
CA LEU A 186 -1.03 25.72 -14.57
C LEU A 186 0.31 26.47 -14.67
N ILE A 187 1.12 26.24 -15.72
CA ILE A 187 2.36 27.00 -15.95
C ILE A 187 2.06 28.49 -16.08
N LYS A 188 1.02 28.86 -16.84
CA LYS A 188 0.56 30.26 -16.92
C LYS A 188 0.13 30.78 -15.56
N LEU A 189 -0.72 30.07 -14.82
CA LEU A 189 -1.28 30.57 -13.57
C LEU A 189 -0.20 30.76 -12.48
N ILE A 190 0.75 29.83 -12.39
CA ILE A 190 1.81 29.82 -11.37
C ILE A 190 2.96 30.77 -11.76
N ALA A 191 3.40 30.78 -13.02
CA ALA A 191 4.59 31.54 -13.46
C ALA A 191 4.28 32.78 -14.32
N GLY A 192 3.02 33.06 -14.63
CA GLY A 192 2.54 34.18 -15.45
C GLY A 192 2.77 33.98 -16.95
N SER A 193 3.82 33.25 -17.32
CA SER A 193 4.22 32.98 -18.70
C SER A 193 5.13 31.76 -18.78
N ILE A 194 5.26 31.19 -19.98
CA ILE A 194 6.21 30.10 -20.24
C ILE A 194 7.65 30.61 -20.06
N ASP A 195 7.94 31.84 -20.50
CA ASP A 195 9.29 32.42 -20.44
C ASP A 195 9.81 32.65 -19.00
N ARG A 196 8.90 32.93 -18.05
CA ARG A 196 9.23 33.05 -16.61
C ARG A 196 9.19 31.72 -15.86
N SER A 197 8.70 30.64 -16.48
CA SER A 197 8.47 29.36 -15.79
C SER A 197 9.75 28.80 -15.17
N ASP A 198 10.88 28.85 -15.89
CA ASP A 198 12.14 28.33 -15.36
C ASP A 198 12.58 29.06 -14.09
N GLN A 199 12.49 30.40 -14.05
CA GLN A 199 12.86 31.18 -12.88
C GLN A 199 11.92 30.91 -11.69
N VAL A 200 10.60 30.95 -11.91
CA VAL A 200 9.59 30.83 -10.84
C VAL A 200 9.61 29.45 -10.20
N PHE A 201 9.65 28.38 -11.00
CA PHE A 201 9.68 27.02 -10.44
C PHE A 201 11.04 26.68 -9.81
N SER A 202 12.17 27.16 -10.36
CA SER A 202 13.46 26.99 -9.69
C SER A 202 13.54 27.74 -8.36
N ASP A 203 12.98 28.95 -8.25
CA ASP A 203 12.94 29.69 -6.98
C ASP A 203 12.03 29.02 -5.94
N LEU A 204 10.84 28.54 -6.35
CA LEU A 204 9.94 27.78 -5.48
C LEU A 204 10.62 26.53 -4.90
N VAL A 205 11.24 25.72 -5.77
CA VAL A 205 11.90 24.47 -5.35
C VAL A 205 13.16 24.75 -4.50
N ALA A 206 13.90 25.82 -4.78
CA ALA A 206 15.04 26.23 -3.96
C ALA A 206 14.61 26.73 -2.56
N GLY A 207 13.51 27.48 -2.46
CA GLY A 207 12.94 27.92 -1.19
C GLY A 207 12.45 26.74 -0.34
N ILE A 208 11.73 25.79 -0.96
CA ILE A 208 11.31 24.53 -0.33
C ILE A 208 12.52 23.76 0.22
N ASP A 209 13.53 23.51 -0.62
CA ASP A 209 14.70 22.73 -0.24
C ASP A 209 15.48 23.38 0.92
N HIS A 210 15.65 24.71 0.89
CA HIS A 210 16.28 25.43 2.00
C HIS A 210 15.52 25.24 3.31
N ILE A 211 14.21 25.54 3.33
CA ILE A 211 13.39 25.43 4.55
C ILE A 211 13.41 24.00 5.09
N LEU A 212 13.37 22.99 4.20
CA LEU A 212 13.46 21.58 4.60
C LEU A 212 14.85 21.21 5.14
N SER A 213 15.93 21.80 4.61
CA SER A 213 17.30 21.55 5.06
C SER A 213 17.69 22.26 6.36
N ASP A 214 17.07 23.40 6.69
CA ASP A 214 17.44 24.22 7.85
C ASP A 214 17.13 23.52 9.19
N GLU A 215 18.17 23.12 9.92
CA GLU A 215 18.04 22.48 11.23
C GLU A 215 17.60 23.42 12.35
N THR A 216 17.78 24.73 12.18
CA THR A 216 17.38 25.75 13.16
C THR A 216 15.90 26.10 13.07
N GLN A 217 15.28 25.81 11.92
CA GLN A 217 13.89 26.13 11.65
C GLN A 217 12.91 25.23 12.42
N ASP A 218 11.78 25.81 12.86
CA ASP A 218 10.75 25.08 13.60
C ASP A 218 10.26 23.84 12.83
N ILE A 219 10.21 22.70 13.53
CA ILE A 219 9.81 21.40 13.01
C ILE A 219 8.41 21.44 12.39
N LEU A 220 7.49 22.25 12.93
CA LEU A 220 6.15 22.40 12.37
C LEU A 220 6.17 23.14 11.02
N ILE A 221 7.04 24.14 10.84
CA ILE A 221 7.20 24.86 9.57
C ILE A 221 7.83 23.93 8.53
N ARG A 222 8.87 23.17 8.91
CA ARG A 222 9.50 22.17 8.05
C ARG A 222 8.50 21.09 7.62
N HIS A 223 7.70 20.57 8.56
CA HIS A 223 6.68 19.55 8.25
C HIS A 223 5.57 20.10 7.34
N LYS A 224 5.03 21.30 7.60
CA LYS A 224 4.06 21.93 6.68
C LYS A 224 4.64 22.19 5.28
N THR A 225 5.91 22.56 5.19
CA THR A 225 6.59 22.75 3.89
C THR A 225 6.72 21.43 3.14
N LEU A 226 7.01 20.33 3.84
CA LEU A 226 7.04 18.99 3.28
C LEU A 226 5.65 18.55 2.77
N GLN A 227 4.59 18.82 3.54
CA GLN A 227 3.20 18.52 3.15
C GLN A 227 2.72 19.36 1.96
N LEU A 228 3.10 20.64 1.90
CA LEU A 228 2.89 21.50 0.72
C LEU A 228 3.61 20.91 -0.50
N THR A 229 4.86 20.48 -0.34
CA THR A 229 5.66 19.89 -1.41
C THR A 229 5.06 18.58 -1.91
N LEU A 230 4.64 17.70 -1.00
CA LEU A 230 3.86 16.50 -1.33
C LEU A 230 2.59 16.84 -2.11
N SER A 231 1.81 17.83 -1.65
CA SER A 231 0.57 18.25 -2.32
C SER A 231 0.82 18.70 -3.77
N ILE A 232 1.89 19.47 -3.99
CA ILE A 232 2.29 19.94 -5.32
C ILE A 232 2.75 18.77 -6.19
N VAL A 233 3.73 17.99 -5.72
CA VAL A 233 4.37 16.93 -6.50
C VAL A 233 3.40 15.79 -6.82
N SER A 234 2.55 15.40 -5.88
CA SER A 234 1.58 14.32 -6.07
C SER A 234 0.45 14.68 -7.04
N ALA A 235 -0.09 15.90 -6.99
CA ALA A 235 -1.13 16.32 -7.94
C ALA A 235 -0.59 16.50 -9.37
N ILE A 236 0.64 17.01 -9.50
CA ILE A 236 1.31 17.20 -10.81
C ILE A 236 1.78 15.85 -11.40
N ASN A 237 2.07 14.86 -10.56
CA ASN A 237 2.42 13.48 -10.93
C ASN A 237 3.52 13.39 -12.03
N GLN A 238 3.17 13.20 -13.31
CA GLN A 238 4.13 12.99 -14.41
C GLN A 238 4.39 14.25 -15.27
N ASP A 239 3.77 15.39 -14.94
CA ASP A 239 3.88 16.64 -15.70
C ASP A 239 5.23 17.36 -15.52
N SER A 240 5.56 18.26 -16.47
CA SER A 240 6.89 18.88 -16.57
C SER A 240 7.33 19.71 -15.37
N ILE A 241 6.40 20.16 -14.52
CA ILE A 241 6.73 20.91 -13.30
C ILE A 241 7.53 20.03 -12.31
N ASN A 242 7.30 18.71 -12.27
CA ASN A 242 8.08 17.83 -11.38
C ASN A 242 9.55 17.68 -11.82
N ALA A 243 9.90 18.04 -13.07
CA ALA A 243 11.28 18.06 -13.52
C ALA A 243 12.14 19.17 -12.85
N TYR A 244 11.55 20.18 -12.21
CA TYR A 244 12.30 21.16 -11.42
C TYR A 244 12.87 20.56 -10.12
N PHE A 245 12.13 19.65 -9.48
CA PHE A 245 12.63 18.89 -8.32
C PHE A 245 13.77 17.94 -8.70
N LEU A 246 13.76 17.36 -9.90
CA LEU A 246 14.89 16.59 -10.43
C LEU A 246 16.12 17.47 -10.72
N ARG A 247 15.91 18.73 -11.14
CA ARG A 247 17.01 19.69 -11.38
C ARG A 247 17.66 20.20 -10.09
N ARG A 248 16.90 20.35 -9.01
CA ARG A 248 17.44 20.78 -7.70
C ARG A 248 18.09 19.64 -6.92
N ASP A 249 17.58 18.42 -7.05
CA ASP A 249 17.95 17.21 -6.28
C ASP A 249 17.79 17.37 -4.76
N LEU A 250 16.57 17.09 -4.28
CA LEU A 250 16.21 17.12 -2.86
C LEU A 250 16.64 15.84 -2.10
N PHE A 251 17.30 14.86 -2.74
CA PHE A 251 17.56 13.56 -2.10
C PHE A 251 18.37 13.72 -0.81
N SER A 252 19.41 14.57 -0.82
CA SER A 252 20.25 14.80 0.38
C SER A 252 19.42 15.35 1.55
N THR A 253 18.51 16.29 1.26
CA THR A 253 17.60 16.90 2.24
C THR A 253 16.61 15.86 2.78
N LEU A 254 15.99 15.07 1.91
CA LEU A 254 15.05 14.02 2.31
C LEU A 254 15.72 12.88 3.10
N ALA A 255 16.91 12.45 2.69
CA ALA A 255 17.71 11.48 3.44
C ALA A 255 18.03 11.98 4.86
N SER A 256 18.45 13.25 4.99
CA SER A 256 18.70 13.86 6.30
C SER A 256 17.45 13.90 7.19
N LEU A 257 16.27 14.19 6.61
CA LEU A 257 14.99 14.14 7.35
C LEU A 257 14.60 12.72 7.78
N ILE A 258 14.95 11.69 6.99
CA ILE A 258 14.68 10.28 7.31
C ILE A 258 15.62 9.77 8.41
N SER A 259 16.93 10.06 8.32
CA SER A 259 17.94 9.61 9.28
C SER A 259 17.83 10.27 10.65
N HIS A 260 17.51 11.57 10.69
CA HIS A 260 17.69 12.36 11.90
C HIS A 260 16.60 12.10 12.98
N PRO A 261 16.95 11.84 14.26
CA PRO A 261 15.97 11.44 15.27
C PRO A 261 14.88 12.49 15.57
N LYS A 262 15.18 13.79 15.47
CA LYS A 262 14.22 14.87 15.77
C LYS A 262 13.11 15.00 14.71
N THR A 263 13.32 14.47 13.50
CA THR A 263 12.39 14.61 12.35
C THR A 263 11.51 13.38 12.16
N ILE A 264 11.39 12.51 13.18
CA ILE A 264 10.63 11.25 13.11
C ILE A 264 9.18 11.41 12.64
N SER A 265 8.52 12.54 12.95
CA SER A 265 7.16 12.86 12.49
C SER A 265 7.05 13.17 11.00
N MET A 266 8.16 13.52 10.35
CA MET A 266 8.25 13.86 8.93
C MET A 266 8.69 12.68 8.04
N VAL A 267 9.14 11.57 8.64
CA VAL A 267 9.78 10.47 7.89
C VAL A 267 8.80 9.81 6.91
N PHE A 268 7.55 9.56 7.31
CA PHE A 268 6.52 8.98 6.44
C PHE A 268 6.30 9.85 5.19
N ASP A 269 6.11 11.14 5.40
CA ASP A 269 5.94 12.13 4.33
C ASP A 269 7.20 12.28 3.46
N SER A 270 8.40 12.19 4.06
CA SER A 270 9.69 12.29 3.35
C SER A 270 9.93 11.09 2.44
N VAL A 271 9.55 9.89 2.88
CA VAL A 271 9.62 8.65 2.10
C VAL A 271 8.66 8.69 0.92
N LEU A 272 7.41 9.14 1.13
CA LEU A 272 6.45 9.30 0.04
C LEU A 272 6.92 10.33 -1.00
N LEU A 273 7.51 11.44 -0.57
CA LEU A 273 8.02 12.45 -1.50
C LEU A 273 9.22 11.93 -2.31
N LEU A 274 10.15 11.24 -1.65
CA LEU A 274 11.29 10.60 -2.31
C LEU A 274 10.81 9.58 -3.36
N ASP A 275 9.84 8.75 -3.01
CA ASP A 275 9.32 7.70 -3.88
C ASP A 275 8.56 8.23 -5.10
N ILE A 276 7.70 9.26 -4.93
CA ILE A 276 7.02 9.90 -6.07
C ILE A 276 8.05 10.55 -7.01
N LEU A 277 9.06 11.24 -6.46
CA LEU A 277 10.13 11.85 -7.25
C LEU A 277 11.01 10.81 -7.95
N ALA A 278 11.22 9.64 -7.36
CA ALA A 278 11.91 8.50 -7.99
C ALA A 278 11.08 7.83 -9.10
N ASN A 279 9.76 7.78 -8.91
CA ASN A 279 8.83 7.23 -9.89
C ASN A 279 8.55 8.15 -11.09
N PHE A 280 8.83 9.46 -10.97
CA PHE A 280 8.69 10.42 -12.06
C PHE A 280 9.43 9.98 -13.33
N ARG A 281 8.67 9.73 -14.40
CA ARG A 281 9.12 9.35 -15.74
C ARG A 281 10.13 8.19 -15.77
N ARG A 282 10.06 7.26 -14.80
CA ARG A 282 10.98 6.12 -14.63
C ARG A 282 11.12 5.20 -15.86
N PHE A 283 10.11 5.19 -16.73
CA PHE A 283 10.08 4.38 -17.96
C PHE A 283 10.55 5.13 -19.21
N GLU A 284 10.76 6.44 -19.12
CA GLU A 284 11.16 7.31 -20.25
C GLU A 284 12.63 7.74 -20.13
N SER A 285 13.14 7.87 -18.91
CA SER A 285 14.50 8.34 -18.63
C SER A 285 15.06 7.73 -17.34
N ARG A 286 16.38 7.69 -17.20
CA ARG A 286 17.05 7.24 -15.97
C ARG A 286 16.88 8.31 -14.89
N ASN A 287 15.96 8.06 -13.95
CA ASN A 287 15.68 8.98 -12.84
C ASN A 287 16.86 9.00 -11.83
N PRO A 288 17.38 10.17 -11.41
CA PRO A 288 18.51 10.26 -10.49
C PRO A 288 18.18 9.78 -9.06
N TYR A 289 16.95 9.97 -8.58
CA TYR A 289 16.55 9.52 -7.24
C TYR A 289 16.58 8.00 -7.12
N LEU A 290 16.14 7.25 -8.16
CA LEU A 290 16.24 5.78 -8.19
C LEU A 290 17.70 5.30 -8.05
N VAL A 291 18.65 5.96 -8.71
CA VAL A 291 20.08 5.62 -8.60
C VAL A 291 20.59 5.89 -7.18
N ARG A 292 20.22 7.03 -6.59
CA ARG A 292 20.60 7.36 -5.21
C ARG A 292 19.91 6.45 -4.17
N MET A 293 18.73 5.91 -4.47
CA MET A 293 18.04 4.89 -3.63
C MET A 293 18.74 3.53 -3.70
N GLU A 294 19.25 3.12 -4.87
CA GLU A 294 20.04 1.89 -5.04
C GLU A 294 21.32 1.91 -4.18
N ASP A 295 22.04 3.03 -4.17
CA ASP A 295 23.30 3.23 -3.44
C ASP A 295 23.14 3.66 -1.96
N TYR A 296 21.92 3.70 -1.40
CA TYR A 296 21.67 4.15 -0.02
C TYR A 296 22.02 3.09 1.04
N ILE A 297 22.74 3.43 2.11
CA ILE A 297 23.32 2.45 3.08
C ILE A 297 23.04 2.79 4.57
N ASP A 298 22.26 3.83 4.89
CA ASP A 298 21.95 4.13 6.31
C ASP A 298 20.90 3.16 6.90
N GLU A 299 21.38 2.13 7.61
CA GLU A 299 20.55 1.13 8.27
C GLU A 299 19.55 1.73 9.29
N ASN A 300 19.92 2.79 10.03
CA ASN A 300 19.00 3.42 10.99
C ASN A 300 17.85 4.12 10.27
N ALA A 301 18.13 4.76 9.12
CA ALA A 301 17.10 5.30 8.25
C ALA A 301 16.20 4.18 7.72
N MET A 302 16.77 3.08 7.21
CA MET A 302 15.99 1.94 6.71
C MET A 302 15.07 1.35 7.79
N GLU A 303 15.56 1.16 9.02
CA GLU A 303 14.72 0.71 10.15
C GLU A 303 13.58 1.69 10.45
N ARG A 304 13.80 3.01 10.39
CA ARG A 304 12.74 4.02 10.56
C ARG A 304 11.67 3.91 9.47
N ILE A 305 12.09 3.76 8.20
CA ILE A 305 11.19 3.56 7.06
C ILE A 305 10.33 2.31 7.28
N ILE A 306 10.95 1.19 7.63
CA ILE A 306 10.27 -0.08 7.91
C ILE A 306 9.27 0.12 9.05
N ASN A 307 9.71 0.59 10.22
CA ASN A 307 8.88 0.71 11.41
C ASN A 307 7.64 1.59 11.20
N LEU A 308 7.76 2.74 10.53
CA LEU A 308 6.62 3.60 10.22
C LEU A 308 5.68 2.98 9.17
N SER A 309 6.23 2.26 8.19
CA SER A 309 5.41 1.50 7.25
C SER A 309 4.60 0.41 7.99
N LEU A 310 5.21 -0.29 8.95
CA LEU A 310 4.53 -1.29 9.76
C LEU A 310 3.44 -0.69 10.66
N MET A 311 3.64 0.52 11.21
CA MET A 311 2.58 1.24 11.92
C MET A 311 1.38 1.51 11.00
N ALA A 312 1.61 2.10 9.83
CA ALA A 312 0.53 2.35 8.86
C ALA A 312 -0.21 1.06 8.44
N LEU A 313 0.52 -0.02 8.11
CA LEU A 313 -0.09 -1.31 7.74
C LEU A 313 -0.87 -1.96 8.90
N LYS A 314 -0.40 -1.80 10.14
CA LYS A 314 -1.08 -2.27 11.35
C LYS A 314 -2.40 -1.51 11.57
N ASP A 315 -2.40 -0.20 11.41
CA ASP A 315 -3.58 0.64 11.60
C ASP A 315 -4.63 0.38 10.52
N ILE A 316 -4.22 0.20 9.25
CA ILE A 316 -5.13 -0.21 8.18
C ILE A 316 -5.73 -1.61 8.46
N ARG A 317 -4.93 -2.55 8.97
CA ARG A 317 -5.43 -3.88 9.40
C ARG A 317 -6.48 -3.74 10.52
N LEU A 318 -6.25 -2.85 11.49
CA LEU A 318 -7.21 -2.57 12.56
C LEU A 318 -8.51 -1.97 12.00
N ALA A 319 -8.43 -1.01 11.07
CA ALA A 319 -9.60 -0.47 10.38
C ALA A 319 -10.40 -1.55 9.63
N TYR A 320 -9.75 -2.53 8.98
CA TYR A 320 -10.44 -3.70 8.44
C TYR A 320 -11.13 -4.53 9.53
N MET A 321 -10.51 -4.72 10.71
CA MET A 321 -11.04 -5.51 11.82
C MET A 321 -12.25 -4.87 12.52
N GLU A 322 -12.34 -3.54 12.54
CA GLU A 322 -13.47 -2.79 13.11
C GLU A 322 -14.79 -3.09 12.39
N PHE A 323 -14.74 -3.32 11.07
CA PHE A 323 -15.87 -3.85 10.29
C PHE A 323 -16.13 -5.32 10.61
N LYS A 324 -16.65 -5.59 11.82
CA LYS A 324 -17.32 -6.85 12.11
C LYS A 324 -18.60 -6.93 11.26
N PRO A 325 -18.80 -7.97 10.44
CA PRO A 325 -20.15 -8.25 9.96
C PRO A 325 -21.03 -8.50 11.19
N GLU A 326 -22.26 -7.97 11.19
CA GLU A 326 -23.22 -8.21 12.28
C GLU A 326 -23.65 -9.69 12.33
N SER A 327 -22.82 -10.53 12.91
CA SER A 327 -23.14 -11.92 13.24
C SER A 327 -23.64 -12.02 14.69
N ASN A 328 -24.51 -11.09 15.09
CA ASN A 328 -25.40 -11.27 16.24
C ASN A 328 -26.58 -12.17 15.82
N GLN A 329 -26.28 -13.38 15.34
CA GLN A 329 -27.24 -14.49 15.40
C GLN A 329 -26.97 -15.26 16.68
N SER A 330 -27.93 -15.18 17.58
CA SER A 330 -27.87 -15.66 18.95
C SER A 330 -27.55 -17.15 19.07
N LEU A 331 -26.96 -17.51 20.20
CA LEU A 331 -26.63 -18.89 20.60
C LEU A 331 -27.85 -19.80 20.86
N ILE A 332 -29.04 -19.44 20.33
CA ILE A 332 -30.31 -20.15 20.54
C ILE A 332 -30.76 -20.92 19.27
N GLY A 333 -30.15 -20.67 18.11
CA GLY A 333 -30.53 -21.31 16.82
C GLY A 333 -29.96 -22.72 16.53
N LYS A 334 -29.21 -23.35 17.44
CA LYS A 334 -28.31 -24.48 17.11
C LYS A 334 -28.91 -25.92 17.13
N VAL A 335 -30.23 -26.09 16.98
CA VAL A 335 -30.89 -27.41 17.19
C VAL A 335 -31.67 -27.96 15.98
N THR A 336 -31.85 -27.22 14.87
CA THR A 336 -32.75 -27.64 13.78
C THR A 336 -32.10 -28.01 12.43
N SER A 337 -30.78 -27.97 12.27
CA SER A 337 -30.11 -28.19 10.96
C SER A 337 -29.48 -29.57 10.73
N VAL A 338 -29.95 -30.63 11.42
CA VAL A 338 -29.43 -32.01 11.23
C VAL A 338 -30.17 -32.81 10.14
N PHE A 339 -31.24 -32.26 9.56
CA PHE A 339 -32.01 -32.89 8.47
C PHE A 339 -32.20 -31.94 7.29
N ASN A 340 -31.24 -31.95 6.36
CA ASN A 340 -31.45 -31.63 4.93
C ASN A 340 -30.18 -31.99 4.14
N VAL A 341 -29.90 -33.29 4.06
CA VAL A 341 -29.11 -33.87 2.96
C VAL A 341 -30.13 -34.29 1.89
N PHE A 342 -29.79 -34.09 0.61
CA PHE A 342 -30.64 -34.26 -0.59
C PHE A 342 -31.64 -33.12 -0.89
N GLY A 343 -31.23 -32.19 -1.74
CA GLY A 343 -32.11 -31.19 -2.35
C GLY A 343 -31.34 -30.16 -3.18
N ASN A 344 -31.50 -30.19 -4.52
CA ASN A 344 -30.94 -29.16 -5.41
C ASN A 344 -31.57 -27.79 -5.11
N SER A 345 -30.76 -26.82 -4.70
CA SER A 345 -31.15 -25.40 -4.72
C SER A 345 -29.92 -24.50 -4.90
N HIS A 346 -30.11 -23.37 -5.57
CA HIS A 346 -29.03 -22.43 -5.91
C HIS A 346 -28.35 -21.83 -4.65
N PRO A 347 -27.03 -21.56 -4.69
CA PRO A 347 -26.41 -20.72 -3.68
C PRO A 347 -26.97 -19.30 -3.79
N THR A 348 -27.78 -18.91 -2.83
CA THR A 348 -28.28 -17.55 -2.69
C THR A 348 -27.15 -16.56 -2.41
N THR A 349 -27.33 -15.35 -2.93
CA THR A 349 -26.39 -14.23 -2.98
C THR A 349 -25.66 -13.98 -1.64
N PRO A 350 -24.34 -13.69 -1.64
CA PRO A 350 -23.66 -13.24 -0.41
C PRO A 350 -24.29 -11.96 0.14
N PRO A 351 -24.22 -11.72 1.47
CA PRO A 351 -24.90 -10.60 2.11
C PRO A 351 -24.37 -9.25 1.60
N ARG A 352 -25.24 -8.54 0.86
CA ARG A 352 -24.94 -7.28 0.16
C ARG A 352 -24.47 -6.14 1.10
N ALA A 353 -24.75 -6.25 2.40
CA ALA A 353 -24.34 -5.30 3.43
C ALA A 353 -22.82 -5.20 3.61
N ALA A 354 -22.09 -6.32 3.53
CA ALA A 354 -20.64 -6.32 3.70
C ALA A 354 -19.90 -5.56 2.57
N SER A 355 -20.49 -5.48 1.37
CA SER A 355 -19.87 -4.83 0.22
C SER A 355 -19.77 -3.30 0.35
N HIS A 356 -20.60 -2.67 1.18
CA HIS A 356 -20.55 -1.23 1.42
C HIS A 356 -19.54 -0.88 2.52
N ALA A 357 -19.38 -1.73 3.54
CA ALA A 357 -18.44 -1.52 4.64
C ALA A 357 -16.98 -1.40 4.16
N PHE A 358 -16.57 -2.23 3.20
CA PHE A 358 -15.21 -2.20 2.64
C PHE A 358 -15.06 -1.32 1.39
N SER A 359 -16.02 -0.43 1.10
CA SER A 359 -15.97 0.43 -0.09
C SER A 359 -14.90 1.52 -0.03
N SER A 360 -14.58 2.03 1.17
CA SER A 360 -13.55 3.04 1.42
C SER A 360 -12.18 2.46 1.81
N GLN A 361 -12.11 1.14 2.07
CA GLN A 361 -10.87 0.44 2.40
C GLN A 361 -10.09 0.06 1.12
N PRO A 362 -8.75 -0.07 1.16
CA PRO A 362 -7.86 0.31 2.26
C PRO A 362 -7.82 1.83 2.49
N ALA A 363 -7.64 2.22 3.75
CA ALA A 363 -7.32 3.60 4.10
C ALA A 363 -6.02 4.07 3.42
N ARG A 364 -5.96 5.35 3.04
CA ARG A 364 -4.94 5.92 2.14
C ARG A 364 -3.46 5.76 2.56
N PRO A 365 -3.06 5.63 3.85
CA PRO A 365 -1.67 5.34 4.22
C PRO A 365 -1.10 4.03 3.63
N VAL A 366 -1.95 3.20 3.00
CA VAL A 366 -1.56 2.04 2.18
C VAL A 366 -0.62 2.41 1.02
N CYS A 367 -0.58 3.68 0.59
CA CYS A 367 0.35 4.20 -0.40
C CYS A 367 1.83 3.88 -0.08
N VAL A 368 2.17 3.70 1.20
CA VAL A 368 3.50 3.26 1.68
C VAL A 368 3.99 1.93 1.08
N LEU A 369 3.10 1.13 0.49
CA LEU A 369 3.47 -0.09 -0.24
C LEU A 369 4.33 0.17 -1.48
N LEU A 370 4.21 1.33 -2.15
CA LEU A 370 5.05 1.64 -3.32
C LEU A 370 6.51 1.97 -2.92
N PRO A 371 6.79 2.85 -1.94
CA PRO A 371 8.14 3.02 -1.41
C PRO A 371 8.76 1.71 -0.90
N LEU A 372 7.97 0.86 -0.22
CA LEU A 372 8.44 -0.46 0.20
C LEU A 372 8.78 -1.36 -1.00
N TYR A 373 7.99 -1.33 -2.08
CA TYR A 373 8.26 -2.08 -3.30
C TYR A 373 9.53 -1.59 -4.00
N ASP A 374 9.67 -0.28 -4.22
CA ASP A 374 10.79 0.28 -4.98
C ASP A 374 12.12 0.21 -4.21
N LEU A 375 12.13 0.43 -2.89
CA LEU A 375 13.30 0.17 -2.03
C LEU A 375 13.65 -1.32 -1.98
N LEU A 376 12.66 -2.20 -1.82
CA LEU A 376 12.88 -3.65 -1.83
C LEU A 376 13.48 -4.12 -3.17
N LEU A 377 13.07 -3.53 -4.29
CA LEU A 377 13.55 -3.92 -5.61
C LEU A 377 14.94 -3.36 -5.91
N SER A 378 15.17 -2.06 -5.69
CA SER A 378 16.43 -1.37 -6.01
C SER A 378 17.54 -1.69 -5.01
N ASN A 379 17.26 -1.70 -3.71
CA ASN A 379 18.29 -1.67 -2.68
C ASN A 379 18.46 -3.03 -1.96
N ALA A 380 19.66 -3.60 -2.03
CA ALA A 380 19.98 -4.87 -1.40
C ALA A 380 20.18 -4.77 0.13
N ALA A 381 20.71 -3.66 0.63
CA ALA A 381 20.86 -3.42 2.06
C ALA A 381 19.49 -3.27 2.75
N PHE A 382 18.55 -2.53 2.13
CA PHE A 382 17.17 -2.41 2.60
C PHE A 382 16.48 -3.76 2.72
N PHE A 383 16.65 -4.65 1.73
CA PHE A 383 16.14 -6.02 1.83
C PHE A 383 16.70 -6.77 3.05
N ASN A 384 18.01 -6.64 3.34
CA ASN A 384 18.62 -7.31 4.49
C ASN A 384 18.04 -6.82 5.83
N VAL A 385 17.96 -5.49 6.02
CA VAL A 385 17.36 -4.86 7.22
C VAL A 385 15.88 -5.25 7.38
N LEU A 386 15.14 -5.30 6.27
CA LEU A 386 13.73 -5.73 6.25
C LEU A 386 13.57 -7.22 6.57
N ALA A 387 14.47 -8.09 6.11
CA ALA A 387 14.42 -9.53 6.34
C ALA A 387 14.80 -9.93 7.78
N THR A 388 15.62 -9.11 8.46
CA THR A 388 16.00 -9.27 9.87
C THR A 388 15.03 -8.62 10.85
N SER A 389 14.19 -7.68 10.41
CA SER A 389 13.17 -7.02 11.24
C SER A 389 12.25 -8.02 11.96
N GLU A 390 12.14 -7.87 13.29
CA GLU A 390 11.35 -8.73 14.18
C GLU A 390 9.87 -8.76 13.80
N TYR A 391 9.28 -7.59 13.52
CA TYR A 391 7.83 -7.43 13.34
C TYR A 391 7.37 -7.32 11.89
N PHE A 392 8.29 -7.21 10.92
CA PHE A 392 7.95 -7.02 9.50
C PHE A 392 7.02 -8.12 9.00
N TRP A 393 7.46 -9.37 9.12
CA TRP A 393 6.73 -10.51 8.57
C TRP A 393 5.36 -10.70 9.20
N GLU A 394 5.25 -10.64 10.53
CA GLU A 394 3.95 -10.73 11.22
C GLU A 394 2.98 -9.64 10.74
N THR A 395 3.44 -8.39 10.70
CA THR A 395 2.57 -7.24 10.41
C THR A 395 2.19 -7.20 8.94
N PHE A 396 3.17 -7.32 8.03
CA PHE A 396 2.96 -7.33 6.58
C PHE A 396 2.06 -8.50 6.14
N LEU A 397 2.33 -9.72 6.59
CA LEU A 397 1.53 -10.88 6.23
C LEU A 397 0.13 -10.79 6.83
N SER A 398 -0.02 -10.36 8.10
CA SER A 398 -1.33 -10.16 8.69
C SER A 398 -2.17 -9.15 7.90
N PHE A 399 -1.64 -7.96 7.63
CA PHE A 399 -2.28 -6.94 6.79
C PHE A 399 -2.68 -7.52 5.42
N SER A 400 -1.75 -8.24 4.78
CA SER A 400 -1.97 -8.84 3.46
C SER A 400 -3.14 -9.81 3.44
N THR A 401 -3.36 -10.61 4.49
CA THR A 401 -4.53 -11.51 4.55
C THR A 401 -5.86 -10.76 4.52
N TYR A 402 -5.96 -9.57 5.13
CA TYR A 402 -7.18 -8.75 5.11
C TYR A 402 -7.37 -8.08 3.75
N LEU A 403 -6.35 -7.42 3.22
CA LEU A 403 -6.41 -6.79 1.89
C LEU A 403 -6.74 -7.82 0.80
N LEU A 404 -6.06 -8.96 0.76
CA LEU A 404 -6.29 -9.99 -0.26
C LEU A 404 -7.65 -10.69 -0.11
N SER A 405 -8.18 -10.82 1.11
CA SER A 405 -9.56 -11.30 1.32
C SER A 405 -10.61 -10.35 0.76
N HIS A 406 -10.32 -9.06 0.69
CA HIS A 406 -11.24 -8.01 0.24
C HIS A 406 -10.79 -7.30 -1.06
N ALA A 407 -9.80 -7.83 -1.78
CA ALA A 407 -9.21 -7.19 -2.96
C ALA A 407 -10.24 -6.90 -4.08
N SER A 408 -11.31 -7.68 -4.14
CA SER A 408 -12.47 -7.51 -5.03
C SER A 408 -13.49 -6.43 -4.61
N ALA A 409 -13.30 -5.73 -3.48
CA ALA A 409 -14.32 -4.82 -2.93
C ALA A 409 -14.46 -3.52 -3.74
N ASN A 410 -13.35 -2.98 -4.25
CA ASN A 410 -13.29 -1.76 -5.05
C ASN A 410 -11.99 -1.71 -5.87
N GLN A 411 -11.86 -0.72 -6.76
CA GLN A 411 -10.72 -0.61 -7.68
C GLN A 411 -9.37 -0.33 -6.96
N ARG A 412 -9.36 0.48 -5.89
CA ARG A 412 -8.14 0.74 -5.08
C ARG A 412 -7.68 -0.54 -4.39
N SER A 413 -8.59 -1.30 -3.78
CA SER A 413 -8.32 -2.64 -3.22
C SER A 413 -7.76 -3.63 -4.26
N GLU A 414 -8.23 -3.57 -5.52
CA GLU A 414 -7.70 -4.44 -6.58
C GLU A 414 -6.23 -4.09 -6.88
N LEU A 415 -5.92 -2.79 -7.00
CA LEU A 415 -4.57 -2.32 -7.32
C LEU A 415 -3.58 -2.59 -6.19
N TYR A 416 -3.88 -2.20 -4.96
CA TYR A 416 -3.00 -2.50 -3.82
C TYR A 416 -2.88 -4.00 -3.56
N GLY A 417 -3.95 -4.78 -3.79
CA GLY A 417 -3.88 -6.23 -3.70
C GLY A 417 -2.92 -6.86 -4.73
N LYS A 418 -2.87 -6.33 -5.97
CA LYS A 418 -1.84 -6.73 -6.95
C LYS A 418 -0.44 -6.35 -6.49
N LEU A 419 -0.25 -5.11 -6.00
CA LEU A 419 1.04 -4.62 -5.52
C LEU A 419 1.57 -5.50 -4.37
N VAL A 420 0.73 -5.89 -3.42
CA VAL A 420 1.11 -6.84 -2.35
C VAL A 420 1.58 -8.19 -2.91
N LEU A 421 0.88 -8.78 -3.88
CA LEU A 421 1.35 -10.04 -4.50
C LEU A 421 2.67 -9.86 -5.26
N VAL A 422 2.92 -8.69 -5.85
CA VAL A 422 4.20 -8.37 -6.48
C VAL A 422 5.32 -8.24 -5.43
N ILE A 423 5.09 -7.52 -4.32
CA ILE A 423 6.03 -7.44 -3.19
C ILE A 423 6.35 -8.84 -2.66
N MET A 424 5.34 -9.69 -2.45
CA MET A 424 5.53 -11.10 -2.05
C MET A 424 6.37 -11.89 -3.06
N THR A 425 6.24 -11.62 -4.36
CA THR A 425 7.05 -12.25 -5.41
C THR A 425 8.51 -11.82 -5.28
N VAL A 426 8.78 -10.51 -5.18
CA VAL A 426 10.15 -9.97 -5.02
C VAL A 426 10.80 -10.46 -3.72
N LEU A 427 10.06 -10.48 -2.61
CA LEU A 427 10.51 -11.07 -1.35
C LEU A 427 10.91 -12.54 -1.53
N THR A 428 10.09 -13.34 -2.24
CA THR A 428 10.37 -14.76 -2.48
C THR A 428 11.61 -14.99 -3.36
N GLU A 429 11.83 -14.13 -4.35
CA GLU A 429 12.98 -14.19 -5.26
C GLU A 429 14.30 -13.74 -4.61
N LYS A 430 14.27 -12.73 -3.72
CA LYS A 430 15.46 -12.24 -2.99
C LYS A 430 15.75 -13.01 -1.70
N GLY A 431 14.72 -13.52 -1.04
CA GLY A 431 14.74 -13.98 0.36
C GLY A 431 14.32 -15.42 0.59
N SER A 432 14.50 -16.31 -0.38
CA SER A 432 14.03 -17.71 -0.34
C SER A 432 14.35 -18.40 1.00
N SER A 433 15.59 -18.31 1.50
CA SER A 433 16.01 -18.99 2.73
C SER A 433 15.29 -18.48 3.99
N SER A 434 15.11 -17.16 4.13
CA SER A 434 14.41 -16.55 5.27
C SER A 434 12.89 -16.79 5.21
N ILE A 435 12.33 -16.87 4.00
CA ILE A 435 10.89 -17.14 3.78
C ILE A 435 10.57 -18.61 4.02
N CYS A 436 11.40 -19.50 3.48
CA CYS A 436 11.33 -20.93 3.74
C CYS A 436 11.67 -21.29 5.22
N GLY A 437 12.11 -20.32 6.04
CA GLY A 437 12.25 -20.47 7.50
C GLY A 437 13.44 -21.34 7.95
N ILE A 438 14.48 -21.45 7.11
CA ILE A 438 15.65 -22.32 7.32
C ILE A 438 16.50 -21.85 8.51
N ASP A 439 16.47 -20.54 8.77
CA ASP A 439 17.03 -19.87 9.95
C ASP A 439 16.24 -20.15 11.24
N GLY A 440 15.18 -20.96 11.19
CA GLY A 440 14.28 -21.23 12.30
C GLY A 440 13.22 -20.14 12.51
N LYS A 441 13.15 -19.13 11.64
CA LYS A 441 12.19 -18.01 11.73
C LYS A 441 10.75 -18.52 11.64
N LYS A 442 9.96 -18.19 12.66
CA LYS A 442 8.52 -18.45 12.72
C LYS A 442 7.78 -17.18 13.05
N VAL A 443 6.62 -17.00 12.41
CA VAL A 443 5.82 -15.78 12.48
C VAL A 443 4.40 -16.11 12.91
N ALA A 444 3.88 -15.36 13.88
CA ALA A 444 2.47 -15.37 14.21
C ALA A 444 1.75 -14.48 13.20
N VAL A 445 0.69 -14.97 12.55
CA VAL A 445 -0.04 -14.20 11.54
C VAL A 445 -1.52 -14.22 11.89
N ASN A 446 -2.08 -13.03 12.11
CA ASN A 446 -3.51 -12.86 12.37
C ASN A 446 -4.25 -12.96 11.04
N VAL A 447 -4.63 -14.19 10.67
CA VAL A 447 -5.26 -14.48 9.38
C VAL A 447 -6.70 -13.96 9.35
N CYS A 448 -7.04 -13.22 8.29
CA CYS A 448 -8.40 -12.74 8.06
C CYS A 448 -9.41 -13.90 7.95
N ARG A 449 -10.40 -13.91 8.86
CA ARG A 449 -11.51 -14.88 8.89
C ARG A 449 -12.89 -14.21 8.76
N GLN A 450 -12.94 -12.99 8.23
CA GLN A 450 -14.17 -12.18 8.10
C GLN A 450 -15.13 -12.67 7.01
N ARG A 451 -14.65 -13.49 6.07
CA ARG A 451 -15.43 -14.00 4.93
C ARG A 451 -15.73 -15.49 5.10
N LEU A 452 -16.85 -15.93 4.53
CA LEU A 452 -17.25 -17.33 4.50
C LEU A 452 -16.85 -18.00 3.16
N PRO A 453 -16.45 -19.29 3.16
CA PRO A 453 -16.10 -20.07 4.35
C PRO A 453 -14.84 -19.49 5.04
N PRO A 454 -14.67 -19.65 6.36
CA PRO A 454 -13.43 -19.24 7.02
C PRO A 454 -12.27 -20.09 6.49
N LEU A 455 -11.16 -19.44 6.16
CA LEU A 455 -9.95 -20.06 5.62
C LEU A 455 -8.73 -19.75 6.50
N GLY A 456 -7.58 -20.32 6.14
CA GLY A 456 -6.34 -20.23 6.90
C GLY A 456 -6.09 -21.45 7.80
N PRO A 457 -5.07 -21.40 8.66
CA PRO A 457 -4.68 -22.53 9.49
C PRO A 457 -5.73 -22.86 10.55
N LYS A 458 -5.78 -24.12 10.96
CA LYS A 458 -6.58 -24.60 12.11
C LYS A 458 -6.05 -24.10 13.46
N SER A 459 -4.81 -23.62 13.52
CA SER A 459 -4.14 -23.15 14.73
C SER A 459 -3.30 -21.91 14.45
N ASP A 460 -3.43 -20.88 15.28
CA ASP A 460 -2.70 -19.61 15.15
C ASP A 460 -1.29 -19.68 15.76
N LYS A 461 -0.65 -20.85 15.73
CA LYS A 461 0.73 -21.04 16.16
C LYS A 461 1.70 -20.37 15.17
N PRO A 462 2.87 -19.90 15.63
CA PRO A 462 3.92 -19.42 14.75
C PRO A 462 4.37 -20.49 13.74
N ARG A 463 4.37 -20.14 12.45
CA ARG A 463 4.78 -21.01 11.33
C ARG A 463 5.84 -20.32 10.46
N ALA A 464 6.52 -21.05 9.58
CA ALA A 464 7.46 -20.44 8.63
C ALA A 464 6.74 -19.40 7.74
N PRO A 465 7.36 -18.26 7.39
CA PRO A 465 6.71 -17.21 6.60
C PRO A 465 6.08 -17.69 5.29
N ILE A 466 6.71 -18.67 4.62
CA ILE A 466 6.20 -19.28 3.38
C ILE A 466 4.81 -19.91 3.53
N ALA A 467 4.48 -20.48 4.69
CA ALA A 467 3.15 -21.06 4.92
C ALA A 467 2.07 -19.98 4.93
N ALA A 468 2.37 -18.82 5.52
CA ALA A 468 1.47 -17.67 5.55
C ALA A 468 1.41 -16.92 4.20
N LEU A 469 2.48 -16.93 3.39
CA LEU A 469 2.44 -16.49 1.99
C LEU A 469 1.51 -17.38 1.15
N LEU A 470 1.59 -18.70 1.32
CA LEU A 470 0.65 -19.63 0.68
C LEU A 470 -0.79 -19.38 1.17
N ASP A 471 -1.03 -19.18 2.48
CA ASP A 471 -2.36 -18.83 3.00
C ASP A 471 -2.91 -17.53 2.36
N CYS A 472 -2.07 -16.52 2.12
CA CYS A 472 -2.44 -15.30 1.40
C CYS A 472 -2.91 -15.59 -0.03
N THR A 473 -2.22 -16.48 -0.76
CA THR A 473 -2.67 -16.90 -2.11
C THR A 473 -3.99 -17.66 -2.07
N VAL A 474 -4.20 -18.55 -1.08
CA VAL A 474 -5.45 -19.32 -0.92
C VAL A 474 -6.62 -18.40 -0.60
N LEU A 475 -6.45 -17.44 0.31
CA LEU A 475 -7.46 -16.42 0.61
C LEU A 475 -7.84 -15.63 -0.64
N PHE A 476 -6.84 -15.15 -1.40
CA PHE A 476 -7.09 -14.44 -2.64
C PHE A 476 -7.90 -15.30 -3.63
N LEU A 477 -7.39 -16.48 -3.97
CA LEU A 477 -7.96 -17.38 -4.98
C LEU A 477 -9.37 -17.88 -4.63
N ARG A 478 -9.74 -17.89 -3.34
CA ARG A 478 -11.07 -18.35 -2.89
C ARG A 478 -12.07 -17.23 -2.71
N HIS A 479 -11.64 -16.07 -2.23
CA HIS A 479 -12.54 -14.96 -1.91
C HIS A 479 -12.76 -13.99 -3.09
N ASN A 480 -11.95 -14.07 -4.16
CA ASN A 480 -12.00 -13.15 -5.31
C ASN A 480 -12.52 -13.79 -6.62
N LEU A 481 -13.20 -14.95 -6.54
CA LEU A 481 -13.89 -15.60 -7.67
C LEU A 481 -15.20 -14.87 -8.05
N GLN A 482 -15.05 -13.65 -8.57
CA GLN A 482 -16.13 -12.78 -9.04
C GLN A 482 -16.90 -13.35 -10.26
N LYS A 483 -17.99 -12.69 -10.65
CA LYS A 483 -18.72 -13.00 -11.90
C LYS A 483 -17.84 -12.73 -13.11
N VAL A 484 -17.27 -11.53 -13.22
CA VAL A 484 -16.23 -11.19 -14.21
C VAL A 484 -14.88 -11.57 -13.61
N LEU A 485 -14.09 -12.42 -14.28
CA LEU A 485 -12.82 -12.89 -13.75
C LEU A 485 -11.70 -11.90 -14.06
N LYS A 486 -10.96 -11.45 -13.04
CA LYS A 486 -9.81 -10.56 -13.17
C LYS A 486 -8.56 -11.37 -13.53
N ILE A 487 -8.40 -11.72 -14.82
CA ILE A 487 -7.41 -12.68 -15.32
C ILE A 487 -5.99 -12.32 -14.86
N GLU A 488 -5.48 -11.13 -15.18
CA GLU A 488 -4.13 -10.68 -14.80
C GLU A 488 -3.84 -10.81 -13.30
N PHE A 489 -4.81 -10.49 -12.45
CA PHE A 489 -4.66 -10.58 -11.00
C PHE A 489 -4.49 -12.05 -10.54
N HIS A 490 -5.24 -12.97 -11.17
CA HIS A 490 -5.09 -14.39 -10.92
C HIS A 490 -3.78 -14.94 -11.50
N VAL A 491 -3.33 -14.48 -12.68
CA VAL A 491 -2.01 -14.86 -13.24
C VAL A 491 -0.87 -14.45 -12.30
N ILE A 492 -0.89 -13.23 -11.74
CA ILE A 492 0.09 -12.77 -10.74
C ILE A 492 0.08 -13.70 -9.51
N CYS A 493 -1.11 -14.04 -8.99
CA CYS A 493 -1.23 -14.94 -7.84
C CYS A 493 -0.72 -16.35 -8.14
N LEU A 494 -1.03 -16.92 -9.31
CA LEU A 494 -0.54 -18.25 -9.70
C LEU A 494 0.98 -18.28 -9.94
N ARG A 495 1.57 -17.21 -10.49
CA ARG A 495 3.05 -17.09 -10.58
C ARG A 495 3.68 -17.13 -9.19
N LEU A 496 3.09 -16.44 -8.21
CA LEU A 496 3.54 -16.51 -6.81
C LEU A 496 3.35 -17.91 -6.21
N VAL A 497 2.21 -18.58 -6.41
CA VAL A 497 2.02 -19.97 -5.94
C VAL A 497 3.10 -20.89 -6.48
N HIS A 498 3.39 -20.84 -7.78
CA HIS A 498 4.43 -21.67 -8.40
C HIS A 498 5.82 -21.34 -7.82
N GLN A 499 6.16 -20.06 -7.66
CA GLN A 499 7.43 -19.62 -7.05
C GLN A 499 7.58 -20.08 -5.59
N LEU A 500 6.51 -20.11 -4.80
CA LEU A 500 6.53 -20.60 -3.41
C LEU A 500 6.74 -22.13 -3.36
N LEU A 501 6.05 -22.89 -4.22
CA LEU A 501 6.30 -24.34 -4.35
C LEU A 501 7.75 -24.63 -4.77
N PHE A 502 8.31 -23.79 -5.65
CA PHE A 502 9.72 -23.87 -6.03
C PHE A 502 10.68 -23.55 -4.87
N CYS A 503 10.42 -22.55 -4.00
CA CYS A 503 11.22 -22.36 -2.78
C CYS A 503 11.25 -23.62 -1.92
N LEU A 504 10.08 -24.25 -1.69
CA LEU A 504 9.98 -25.49 -0.90
C LEU A 504 10.77 -26.64 -1.54
N GLN A 505 10.62 -26.85 -2.85
CA GLN A 505 11.34 -27.87 -3.62
C GLN A 505 12.86 -27.65 -3.59
N SER A 506 13.33 -26.42 -3.84
CA SER A 506 14.75 -26.10 -3.99
C SER A 506 15.49 -26.10 -2.66
N ASN A 507 14.82 -25.69 -1.58
CA ASN A 507 15.38 -25.71 -0.22
C ASN A 507 15.04 -27.00 0.54
N SER A 508 14.33 -27.96 -0.08
CA SER A 508 13.85 -29.21 0.53
C SER A 508 13.08 -29.00 1.85
N VAL A 509 12.31 -27.91 1.94
CA VAL A 509 11.50 -27.56 3.10
C VAL A 509 10.11 -28.16 2.97
N ARG A 510 9.69 -28.93 3.99
CA ARG A 510 8.39 -29.59 4.04
C ARG A 510 7.55 -29.01 5.19
N LEU A 511 6.32 -28.59 4.90
CA LEU A 511 5.46 -27.87 5.86
C LEU A 511 4.60 -28.83 6.70
N THR A 512 4.67 -28.73 8.02
CA THR A 512 3.93 -29.59 8.98
C THR A 512 2.46 -29.21 9.13
N ASP A 513 2.19 -27.92 9.30
CA ASP A 513 0.87 -27.40 9.70
C ASP A 513 0.26 -26.52 8.58
N PHE A 514 0.30 -27.03 7.34
CA PHE A 514 -0.27 -26.36 6.17
C PHE A 514 -1.40 -27.20 5.53
N GLU A 515 -2.54 -26.56 5.28
CA GLU A 515 -3.74 -27.23 4.75
C GLU A 515 -3.68 -27.37 3.22
N TRP A 516 -2.77 -28.21 2.72
CA TRP A 516 -2.54 -28.47 1.29
C TRP A 516 -3.81 -28.68 0.46
N ARG A 517 -4.80 -29.36 1.03
CA ARG A 517 -6.11 -29.59 0.40
C ARG A 517 -6.82 -28.29 0.01
N GLU A 518 -6.73 -27.23 0.81
CA GLU A 518 -7.41 -25.96 0.51
C GLU A 518 -6.70 -25.18 -0.60
N LEU A 519 -5.38 -25.38 -0.80
CA LEU A 519 -4.65 -24.88 -1.97
C LEU A 519 -5.11 -25.60 -3.25
N TRP A 520 -5.16 -26.93 -3.26
CA TRP A 520 -5.66 -27.70 -4.41
C TRP A 520 -7.10 -27.33 -4.75
N ARG A 521 -7.97 -27.20 -3.73
CA ARG A 521 -9.35 -26.73 -3.92
C ARG A 521 -9.43 -25.30 -4.44
N ALA A 522 -8.53 -24.39 -4.07
CA ALA A 522 -8.49 -23.04 -4.61
C ALA A 522 -8.13 -23.04 -6.10
N LEU A 523 -7.05 -23.73 -6.47
CA LEU A 523 -6.60 -23.89 -7.85
C LEU A 523 -7.67 -24.54 -8.73
N LEU A 524 -8.28 -25.63 -8.26
CA LEU A 524 -9.31 -26.38 -9.00
C LEU A 524 -10.66 -25.63 -9.05
N SER A 525 -10.98 -24.79 -8.04
CA SER A 525 -12.15 -23.90 -8.09
C SER A 525 -11.98 -22.80 -9.13
N LEU A 526 -10.79 -22.17 -9.20
CA LEU A 526 -10.46 -21.24 -10.27
C LEU A 526 -10.48 -21.96 -11.62
N GLY A 527 -9.86 -23.14 -11.71
CA GLY A 527 -9.84 -23.96 -12.91
C GLY A 527 -11.22 -24.29 -13.45
N SER A 528 -12.16 -24.64 -12.55
CA SER A 528 -13.56 -24.90 -12.90
C SER A 528 -14.28 -23.65 -13.40
N ARG A 529 -13.96 -22.45 -12.88
CA ARG A 529 -14.48 -21.17 -13.38
C ARG A 529 -13.95 -20.82 -14.78
N VAL A 530 -12.68 -21.11 -15.04
CA VAL A 530 -12.03 -20.87 -16.34
C VAL A 530 -12.55 -21.86 -17.38
N GLY A 531 -12.38 -23.16 -17.15
CA GLY A 531 -12.83 -24.21 -18.06
C GLY A 531 -14.35 -24.25 -18.26
N GLY A 532 -15.13 -23.83 -17.25
CA GLY A 532 -16.59 -23.68 -17.35
C GLY A 532 -17.05 -22.56 -18.30
N ARG A 533 -16.14 -21.70 -18.75
CA ARG A 533 -16.40 -20.52 -19.61
C ARG A 533 -15.42 -20.44 -20.79
N ALA A 534 -14.96 -21.60 -21.28
CA ALA A 534 -13.96 -21.68 -22.34
C ALA A 534 -14.34 -20.84 -23.59
N GLU A 535 -15.62 -20.83 -23.95
CA GLU A 535 -16.16 -20.04 -25.07
C GLU A 535 -16.10 -18.52 -24.79
N GLU A 536 -16.56 -18.06 -23.62
CA GLU A 536 -16.53 -16.64 -23.22
C GLU A 536 -15.10 -16.09 -23.07
N LEU A 537 -14.14 -16.95 -22.71
CA LEU A 537 -12.73 -16.61 -22.51
C LEU A 537 -11.88 -16.77 -23.78
N SER A 538 -12.47 -17.28 -24.87
CA SER A 538 -11.75 -17.43 -26.14
C SER A 538 -11.35 -16.05 -26.68
N GLY A 539 -10.06 -15.90 -27.03
CA GLY A 539 -9.49 -14.63 -27.49
C GLY A 539 -9.25 -13.58 -26.40
N VAL A 540 -9.57 -13.83 -25.12
CA VAL A 540 -9.24 -12.92 -24.02
C VAL A 540 -7.76 -13.05 -23.66
N GLN A 541 -7.05 -11.92 -23.57
CA GLN A 541 -5.61 -11.88 -23.28
C GLN A 541 -5.27 -12.64 -21.99
N ASN A 542 -4.22 -13.47 -22.07
CA ASN A 542 -3.66 -14.28 -20.98
C ASN A 542 -4.65 -15.30 -20.34
N ALA A 543 -5.84 -15.54 -20.89
CA ALA A 543 -6.75 -16.60 -20.43
C ALA A 543 -6.18 -18.00 -20.65
N ASP A 544 -5.48 -18.18 -21.77
CA ASP A 544 -4.64 -19.32 -22.13
C ASP A 544 -3.55 -19.57 -21.07
N LYS A 545 -2.77 -18.53 -20.74
CA LYS A 545 -1.69 -18.60 -19.74
C LYS A 545 -2.24 -18.87 -18.35
N LEU A 546 -3.40 -18.32 -18.01
CA LEU A 546 -4.07 -18.61 -16.74
C LEU A 546 -4.45 -20.09 -16.64
N ALA A 547 -5.05 -20.67 -17.69
CA ALA A 547 -5.37 -22.09 -17.72
C ALA A 547 -4.12 -22.95 -17.66
N GLN A 548 -3.08 -22.60 -18.42
CA GLN A 548 -1.79 -23.29 -18.46
C GLN A 548 -1.11 -23.31 -17.08
N GLN A 549 -1.00 -22.15 -16.42
CA GLN A 549 -0.33 -22.03 -15.13
C GLN A 549 -1.00 -22.89 -14.04
N ILE A 550 -2.32 -23.11 -14.11
CA ILE A 550 -3.03 -24.03 -13.19
C ILE A 550 -2.58 -25.49 -13.43
N LEU A 551 -2.47 -25.91 -14.69
CA LEU A 551 -2.00 -27.25 -15.05
C LEU A 551 -0.53 -27.45 -14.66
N ASP A 552 0.32 -26.45 -14.90
CA ASP A 552 1.74 -26.47 -14.53
C ASP A 552 1.94 -26.60 -13.02
N ILE A 553 1.20 -25.82 -12.21
CA ILE A 553 1.29 -25.89 -10.74
C ILE A 553 0.89 -27.28 -10.21
N LEU A 554 -0.17 -27.87 -10.75
CA LEU A 554 -0.63 -29.20 -10.34
C LEU A 554 0.37 -30.29 -10.77
N SER A 555 0.94 -30.20 -11.98
CA SER A 555 1.97 -31.12 -12.44
C SER A 555 3.27 -30.98 -11.64
N PHE A 556 3.74 -29.76 -11.39
CA PHE A 556 4.93 -29.48 -10.59
C PHE A 556 4.81 -30.04 -9.17
N ALA A 557 3.66 -29.82 -8.52
CA ALA A 557 3.37 -30.35 -7.18
C ALA A 557 3.30 -31.89 -7.15
N ALA A 558 2.91 -32.54 -8.26
CA ALA A 558 2.88 -33.99 -8.37
C ALA A 558 4.29 -34.58 -8.56
N ILE A 559 5.07 -34.05 -9.50
CA ILE A 559 6.46 -34.47 -9.78
C ILE A 559 7.33 -34.30 -8.53
N TRP A 560 7.26 -33.13 -7.88
CA TRP A 560 8.09 -32.82 -6.72
C TRP A 560 7.43 -33.14 -5.37
N SER A 561 6.38 -33.97 -5.38
CA SER A 561 5.60 -34.35 -4.19
C SER A 561 6.48 -34.87 -3.05
N GLU A 562 7.45 -35.75 -3.36
CA GLU A 562 8.40 -36.27 -2.37
C GLU A 562 9.30 -35.20 -1.74
N LYS A 563 9.61 -34.10 -2.44
CA LYS A 563 10.42 -33.01 -1.87
C LYS A 563 9.58 -32.04 -1.04
N ILE A 564 8.36 -31.75 -1.47
CA ILE A 564 7.50 -30.70 -0.91
C ILE A 564 6.68 -31.20 0.29
N PHE A 565 6.22 -32.46 0.27
CA PHE A 565 5.34 -33.01 1.30
C PHE A 565 6.09 -33.86 2.34
N ILE A 566 5.54 -33.94 3.55
CA ILE A 566 6.12 -34.74 4.64
C ILE A 566 5.79 -36.22 4.47
N ASP A 567 4.57 -36.51 4.03
CA ASP A 567 3.94 -37.82 4.12
C ASP A 567 3.22 -38.23 2.83
N ARG A 568 3.02 -39.54 2.66
CA ARG A 568 2.34 -40.12 1.50
C ARG A 568 0.85 -39.77 1.45
N SER A 569 0.21 -39.48 2.59
CA SER A 569 -1.21 -39.10 2.64
C SER A 569 -1.43 -37.70 2.06
N THR A 570 -0.55 -36.73 2.32
CA THR A 570 -0.59 -35.42 1.66
C THR A 570 -0.47 -35.54 0.14
N THR A 571 0.35 -36.49 -0.36
CA THR A 571 0.46 -36.79 -1.79
C THR A 571 -0.81 -37.45 -2.34
N SER A 572 -1.38 -38.43 -1.63
CA SER A 572 -2.63 -39.09 -2.04
C SER A 572 -3.81 -38.09 -2.09
N VAL A 573 -3.81 -37.07 -1.23
CA VAL A 573 -4.78 -35.97 -1.26
C VAL A 573 -4.66 -35.11 -2.52
N LEU A 574 -3.45 -34.78 -2.99
CA LEU A 574 -3.27 -34.09 -4.27
C LEU A 574 -3.83 -34.94 -5.42
N PHE A 575 -3.44 -36.20 -5.49
CA PHE A 575 -3.81 -37.12 -6.57
C PHE A 575 -5.33 -37.39 -6.59
N PHE A 576 -5.95 -37.49 -5.41
CA PHE A 576 -7.41 -37.59 -5.28
C PHE A 576 -8.15 -36.32 -5.74
N GLU A 577 -7.67 -35.12 -5.40
CA GLU A 577 -8.31 -33.87 -5.86
C GLU A 577 -8.12 -33.66 -7.37
N ILE A 578 -7.01 -34.13 -7.96
CA ILE A 578 -6.78 -34.25 -9.42
C ILE A 578 -7.82 -35.20 -10.04
N LEU A 579 -7.91 -36.45 -9.57
CA LEU A 579 -8.87 -37.45 -10.06
C LEU A 579 -10.32 -36.94 -10.00
N ARG A 580 -10.72 -36.38 -8.85
CA ARG A 580 -12.06 -35.80 -8.62
C ARG A 580 -12.38 -34.64 -9.58
N SER A 581 -11.36 -34.05 -10.19
CA SER A 581 -11.45 -32.87 -11.05
C SER A 581 -11.08 -33.13 -12.51
N GLU A 582 -11.04 -34.40 -12.96
CA GLU A 582 -10.74 -34.80 -14.34
C GLU A 582 -11.44 -33.92 -15.39
N HIS A 583 -12.76 -33.74 -15.30
CA HIS A 583 -13.52 -32.93 -16.26
C HIS A 583 -13.14 -31.44 -16.24
N THR A 584 -12.69 -30.91 -15.10
CA THR A 584 -12.11 -29.56 -15.01
C THR A 584 -10.75 -29.51 -15.72
N ILE A 585 -9.91 -30.52 -15.54
CA ILE A 585 -8.59 -30.63 -16.19
C ILE A 585 -8.76 -30.74 -17.72
N GLN A 586 -9.67 -31.58 -18.20
CA GLN A 586 -10.01 -31.69 -19.62
C GLN A 586 -10.46 -30.35 -20.21
N LYS A 587 -11.31 -29.59 -19.50
CA LYS A 587 -11.73 -28.26 -19.95
C LYS A 587 -10.60 -27.22 -19.91
N LEU A 588 -9.71 -27.28 -18.92
CA LEU A 588 -8.52 -26.44 -18.88
C LEU A 588 -7.56 -26.73 -20.04
N LYS A 589 -7.36 -28.01 -20.38
CA LYS A 589 -6.59 -28.41 -21.57
C LYS A 589 -7.16 -27.81 -22.86
N LEU A 590 -8.48 -27.70 -22.99
CA LEU A 590 -9.09 -27.01 -24.14
C LEU A 590 -8.76 -25.52 -24.12
N VAL A 591 -8.94 -24.82 -22.99
CA VAL A 591 -8.63 -23.38 -22.88
C VAL A 591 -7.15 -23.06 -23.15
N ALA A 592 -6.23 -23.88 -22.62
CA ALA A 592 -4.79 -23.75 -22.88
C ALA A 592 -4.42 -24.18 -24.32
N GLY A 593 -5.09 -25.19 -24.86
CA GLY A 593 -4.81 -25.79 -26.17
C GLY A 593 -5.35 -25.03 -27.39
N VAL A 594 -6.35 -24.16 -27.20
CA VAL A 594 -7.05 -23.41 -28.27
C VAL A 594 -6.15 -22.46 -29.10
N MET A 595 -4.89 -22.25 -28.70
CA MET A 595 -3.89 -21.53 -29.52
C MET A 595 -2.71 -22.37 -30.04
N ILE A 596 -2.63 -23.68 -29.76
CA ILE A 596 -1.48 -24.52 -30.17
C ILE A 596 -1.37 -24.67 -31.70
N GLU A 597 -2.47 -24.53 -32.44
CA GLU A 597 -2.45 -24.52 -33.91
C GLU A 597 -1.82 -23.24 -34.50
N SER A 598 -1.57 -22.20 -33.68
CA SER A 598 -0.95 -20.94 -34.10
C SER A 598 0.55 -20.86 -33.75
N LYS A 599 1.37 -21.53 -34.57
CA LYS A 599 2.82 -21.30 -34.77
C LYS A 599 3.75 -21.40 -33.53
N GLY A 600 4.33 -22.59 -33.37
CA GLY A 600 5.80 -22.72 -33.27
C GLY A 600 6.53 -22.12 -32.07
N SER A 601 5.89 -21.98 -30.91
CA SER A 601 6.57 -21.56 -29.67
C SER A 601 6.96 -22.76 -28.80
N THR A 602 8.10 -22.65 -28.09
CA THR A 602 8.58 -23.69 -27.15
C THR A 602 7.65 -23.90 -25.95
N ALA A 603 6.76 -22.96 -25.65
CA ALA A 603 5.73 -23.11 -24.61
C ALA A 603 4.70 -24.20 -24.94
N GLY A 604 4.52 -24.57 -26.22
CA GLY A 604 3.62 -25.67 -26.58
C GLY A 604 4.08 -27.04 -26.09
N ALA A 605 5.39 -27.23 -25.86
CA ALA A 605 5.93 -28.51 -25.38
C ALA A 605 5.61 -28.76 -23.90
N SER A 606 5.84 -27.76 -23.03
CA SER A 606 5.50 -27.84 -21.60
C SER A 606 4.00 -27.99 -21.38
N THR A 607 3.16 -27.29 -22.16
CA THR A 607 1.69 -27.50 -22.14
C THR A 607 1.29 -28.96 -22.34
N ILE A 608 1.94 -29.64 -23.29
CA ILE A 608 1.68 -31.04 -23.59
C ILE A 608 2.17 -31.95 -22.46
N GLU A 609 3.34 -31.68 -21.88
CA GLU A 609 3.95 -32.47 -20.80
C GLU A 609 3.17 -32.37 -19.48
N SER A 610 2.88 -31.17 -18.99
CA SER A 610 2.10 -30.95 -17.76
C SER A 610 0.72 -31.60 -17.86
N SER A 611 0.08 -31.52 -19.03
CA SER A 611 -1.21 -32.16 -19.30
C SER A 611 -1.12 -33.68 -19.27
N LYS A 612 -0.08 -34.27 -19.88
CA LYS A 612 0.15 -35.73 -19.91
C LYS A 612 0.38 -36.31 -18.52
N ASN A 613 1.13 -35.62 -17.66
CA ASN A 613 1.36 -36.07 -16.29
C ASN A 613 0.04 -36.14 -15.50
N LEU A 614 -0.82 -35.12 -15.60
CA LEU A 614 -2.13 -35.15 -14.96
C LEU A 614 -3.05 -36.25 -15.53
N GLU A 615 -3.00 -36.50 -16.84
CA GLU A 615 -3.74 -37.61 -17.46
C GLU A 615 -3.21 -38.99 -17.02
N THR A 616 -1.90 -39.13 -16.87
CA THR A 616 -1.26 -40.36 -16.38
C THR A 616 -1.71 -40.67 -14.96
N ILE A 617 -1.72 -39.68 -14.07
CA ILE A 617 -2.27 -39.80 -12.71
C ILE A 617 -3.73 -40.28 -12.75
N ILE A 618 -4.57 -39.65 -13.58
CA ILE A 618 -6.00 -39.99 -13.69
C ILE A 618 -6.21 -41.41 -14.23
N SER A 619 -5.51 -41.79 -15.31
CA SER A 619 -5.68 -43.10 -15.93
C SER A 619 -5.16 -44.22 -15.04
N THR A 620 -3.98 -44.05 -14.42
CA THR A 620 -3.41 -45.10 -13.57
C THR A 620 -4.27 -45.31 -12.33
N ILE A 621 -4.75 -44.24 -11.67
CA ILE A 621 -5.64 -44.39 -10.50
C ILE A 621 -7.00 -45.00 -10.88
N LYS A 622 -7.56 -44.70 -12.05
CA LYS A 622 -8.76 -45.40 -12.55
C LYS A 622 -8.51 -46.89 -12.71
N ASN A 623 -7.41 -47.27 -13.36
CA ASN A 623 -7.02 -48.68 -13.49
C ASN A 623 -6.84 -49.33 -12.11
N MET A 624 -6.22 -48.66 -11.14
CA MET A 624 -6.09 -49.17 -9.76
C MET A 624 -7.43 -49.42 -9.04
N ILE A 625 -8.47 -48.68 -9.41
CA ILE A 625 -9.83 -48.79 -8.87
C ILE A 625 -10.64 -49.88 -9.59
N GLU A 626 -10.39 -50.06 -10.89
CA GLU A 626 -11.06 -51.05 -11.76
C GLU A 626 -10.42 -52.45 -11.64
N ASP A 627 -9.13 -52.54 -11.30
CA ASP A 627 -8.38 -53.74 -10.94
C ASP A 627 -9.04 -54.46 -9.74
N LYS A 628 -9.91 -55.42 -10.05
CA LYS A 628 -10.26 -56.48 -9.09
C LYS A 628 -9.06 -57.41 -8.94
N PRO A 629 -8.67 -57.83 -7.72
CA PRO A 629 -7.56 -58.74 -7.55
C PRO A 629 -7.88 -60.11 -8.16
N ASP A 630 -7.07 -60.53 -9.14
CA ASP A 630 -7.08 -61.90 -9.66
C ASP A 630 -6.62 -62.88 -8.57
N GLY A 631 -7.53 -63.74 -8.13
CA GLY A 631 -7.23 -64.83 -7.20
C GLY A 631 -8.30 -65.06 -6.13
N GLU A 632 -9.07 -66.15 -6.29
CA GLU A 632 -10.08 -66.60 -5.31
C GLU A 632 -9.51 -66.89 -3.91
N SER A 633 -8.18 -67.03 -3.79
CA SER A 633 -7.46 -67.32 -2.54
C SER A 633 -7.40 -66.12 -1.57
N ALA A 634 -7.45 -64.88 -2.06
CA ALA A 634 -7.28 -63.67 -1.22
C ALA A 634 -8.59 -63.23 -0.51
N GLN A 635 -9.72 -63.87 -0.83
CA GLN A 635 -11.06 -63.34 -0.53
C GLN A 635 -11.53 -63.54 0.94
N LYS A 636 -10.72 -64.17 1.80
CA LYS A 636 -11.10 -64.50 3.19
C LYS A 636 -10.58 -63.55 4.28
N GLN A 637 -9.70 -62.58 3.98
CA GLN A 637 -9.11 -61.69 5.02
C GLN A 637 -8.91 -60.21 4.62
N ARG A 638 -9.69 -59.66 3.67
CA ARG A 638 -9.78 -58.20 3.49
C ARG A 638 -11.25 -57.75 3.47
N PRO A 639 -11.61 -56.65 4.17
CA PRO A 639 -12.95 -56.09 4.08
C PRO A 639 -13.24 -55.64 2.65
N LYS A 640 -14.49 -55.82 2.20
CA LYS A 640 -14.94 -55.29 0.90
C LYS A 640 -14.92 -53.76 0.96
N ILE A 641 -13.88 -53.17 0.38
CA ILE A 641 -13.73 -51.72 0.22
C ILE A 641 -14.94 -51.20 -0.56
N ASN A 642 -15.59 -50.15 -0.05
CA ASN A 642 -16.81 -49.59 -0.61
C ASN A 642 -16.46 -48.28 -1.33
N LEU A 643 -16.08 -48.42 -2.59
CA LEU A 643 -15.64 -47.39 -3.56
C LEU A 643 -16.54 -46.13 -3.72
N LYS A 644 -17.62 -46.01 -2.94
CA LYS A 644 -18.45 -44.81 -2.82
C LYS A 644 -17.94 -43.79 -1.79
N ARG A 645 -16.96 -44.14 -0.95
CA ARG A 645 -16.36 -43.23 0.05
C ARG A 645 -15.02 -42.68 -0.44
N ALA A 646 -14.75 -41.40 -0.15
CA ALA A 646 -13.49 -40.75 -0.51
C ALA A 646 -12.28 -41.31 0.26
N GLU A 647 -12.52 -41.76 1.50
CA GLU A 647 -11.51 -42.36 2.39
C GLU A 647 -10.95 -43.66 1.79
N ASP A 648 -11.84 -44.56 1.35
CA ASP A 648 -11.52 -45.80 0.65
C ASP A 648 -10.63 -45.58 -0.60
N VAL A 649 -10.89 -44.51 -1.37
CA VAL A 649 -10.09 -44.17 -2.56
C VAL A 649 -8.72 -43.60 -2.17
N LEU A 650 -8.65 -42.74 -1.14
CA LEU A 650 -7.38 -42.21 -0.61
C LEU A 650 -6.47 -43.35 -0.10
N GLU A 651 -7.02 -44.35 0.59
CA GLU A 651 -6.26 -45.51 1.08
C GLU A 651 -5.71 -46.37 -0.07
N ILE A 652 -6.47 -46.53 -1.17
CA ILE A 652 -5.99 -47.23 -2.37
C ILE A 652 -4.82 -46.46 -3.01
N ILE A 653 -4.98 -45.14 -3.22
CA ILE A 653 -3.95 -44.29 -3.81
C ILE A 653 -2.67 -44.33 -2.96
N GLU A 654 -2.77 -44.08 -1.64
CA GLU A 654 -1.61 -44.00 -0.73
C GLU A 654 -0.75 -45.27 -0.73
N ARG A 655 -1.40 -46.44 -0.86
CA ARG A 655 -0.74 -47.75 -0.96
C ARG A 655 -0.05 -48.02 -2.30
N ARG A 656 -0.57 -47.46 -3.40
CA ARG A 656 -0.10 -47.73 -4.79
C ARG A 656 0.60 -46.53 -5.43
N LEU A 657 0.93 -45.46 -4.69
CA LEU A 657 1.62 -44.26 -5.21
C LEU A 657 2.87 -44.59 -6.05
N ASP A 658 3.63 -45.62 -5.67
CA ASP A 658 4.88 -46.02 -6.35
C ASP A 658 4.67 -46.59 -7.76
N GLU A 659 3.42 -46.89 -8.15
CA GLU A 659 3.05 -47.34 -9.51
C GLU A 659 2.77 -46.18 -10.47
N ILE A 660 2.81 -44.93 -10.00
CA ILE A 660 2.49 -43.73 -10.79
C ILE A 660 3.79 -43.07 -11.26
N GLU A 661 4.33 -43.57 -12.37
CA GLU A 661 5.50 -42.99 -13.03
C GLU A 661 5.11 -41.69 -13.77
N LEU A 662 5.73 -40.57 -13.39
CA LEU A 662 5.53 -39.26 -14.02
C LEU A 662 6.72 -38.91 -14.91
N ILE A 663 6.45 -38.15 -15.98
CA ILE A 663 7.50 -37.59 -16.84
C ILE A 663 8.13 -36.42 -16.11
N ASP A 664 9.39 -36.57 -15.69
CA ASP A 664 10.20 -35.47 -15.19
C ASP A 664 10.47 -34.46 -16.31
N SER A 665 10.03 -33.21 -16.13
CA SER A 665 10.13 -32.17 -17.15
C SER A 665 10.86 -30.92 -16.64
N ALA A 666 12.12 -30.78 -17.06
CA ALA A 666 12.92 -29.57 -16.89
C ALA A 666 12.26 -28.31 -17.51
N SER A 667 11.23 -28.49 -18.35
CA SER A 667 10.44 -27.39 -18.92
C SER A 667 9.59 -26.64 -17.89
N LEU A 668 9.17 -27.28 -16.78
CA LEU A 668 8.36 -26.63 -15.73
C LEU A 668 9.13 -25.55 -14.96
N GLU A 669 10.43 -25.75 -14.72
CA GLU A 669 11.29 -24.76 -14.06
C GLU A 669 11.52 -23.53 -14.97
N ASN A 670 11.55 -23.71 -16.30
CA ASN A 670 11.77 -22.63 -17.27
C ASN A 670 10.63 -21.59 -17.31
N HIS A 671 9.45 -21.90 -16.75
CA HIS A 671 8.33 -20.96 -16.63
C HIS A 671 8.51 -19.97 -15.46
N LEU A 672 9.41 -20.27 -14.51
CA LEU A 672 9.74 -19.44 -13.34
C LEU A 672 10.79 -18.38 -13.67
N ARG A 673 10.54 -17.57 -14.70
CA ARG A 673 11.35 -16.37 -14.96
C ARG A 673 11.29 -15.45 -13.75
N LYS A 674 12.42 -14.88 -13.35
CA LYS A 674 12.47 -13.81 -12.33
C LYS A 674 11.56 -12.65 -12.71
N TYR A 675 11.04 -11.96 -11.71
CA TYR A 675 10.26 -10.75 -11.88
C TYR A 675 11.07 -9.69 -12.64
N THR A 676 10.47 -9.08 -13.66
CA THR A 676 11.03 -7.89 -14.30
C THR A 676 9.94 -6.84 -14.46
N GLU A 677 10.28 -5.58 -14.23
CA GLU A 677 9.34 -4.46 -14.37
C GLU A 677 8.89 -4.28 -15.83
N SER A 678 9.76 -4.64 -16.78
CA SER A 678 9.48 -4.54 -18.22
C SER A 678 8.22 -5.31 -18.63
N GLU A 679 7.96 -6.46 -18.00
CA GLU A 679 6.76 -7.28 -18.23
C GLU A 679 5.48 -6.68 -17.61
N LYS A 680 5.59 -5.77 -16.63
CA LYS A 680 4.44 -5.23 -15.86
C LYS A 680 4.33 -3.71 -15.86
N SER A 681 5.03 -3.02 -16.75
CA SER A 681 5.07 -1.55 -16.85
C SER A 681 3.70 -0.87 -16.85
N GLN A 682 2.66 -1.49 -17.44
CA GLN A 682 1.29 -0.95 -17.42
C GLN A 682 0.61 -0.99 -16.05
N ASP A 683 0.83 -2.04 -15.25
CA ASP A 683 0.26 -2.11 -13.90
C ASP A 683 1.06 -1.24 -12.92
N LEU A 684 2.38 -1.17 -13.10
CA LEU A 684 3.24 -0.28 -12.29
C LEU A 684 2.92 1.21 -12.53
N LYS A 685 2.63 1.63 -13.78
CA LYS A 685 2.08 2.97 -14.06
C LYS A 685 0.80 3.25 -13.27
N LYS A 686 -0.17 2.32 -13.26
CA LYS A 686 -1.42 2.47 -12.49
C LYS A 686 -1.15 2.59 -10.98
N PHE A 687 -0.17 1.87 -10.44
CA PHE A 687 0.21 2.00 -9.04
C PHE A 687 0.77 3.39 -8.73
N ILE A 688 1.67 3.90 -9.57
CA ILE A 688 2.25 5.25 -9.43
C ILE A 688 1.15 6.31 -9.45
N ASP A 689 0.24 6.24 -10.44
CA ASP A 689 -0.87 7.19 -10.56
C ASP A 689 -1.83 7.12 -9.35
N THR A 690 -2.16 5.91 -8.88
CA THR A 690 -3.06 5.71 -7.73
C THR A 690 -2.42 6.13 -6.40
N VAL A 691 -1.11 5.93 -6.26
CA VAL A 691 -0.35 6.34 -5.08
C VAL A 691 -0.22 7.86 -5.04
N ALA A 692 0.03 8.51 -6.18
CA ALA A 692 0.02 9.96 -6.28
C ALA A 692 -1.36 10.54 -5.88
N GLU A 693 -2.46 9.98 -6.39
CA GLU A 693 -3.82 10.38 -5.99
C GLU A 693 -4.08 10.19 -4.49
N ASP A 694 -3.71 9.04 -3.91
CA ASP A 694 -3.91 8.75 -2.49
C ASP A 694 -3.05 9.63 -1.58
N VAL A 695 -1.81 9.95 -1.99
CA VAL A 695 -0.92 10.87 -1.26
C VAL A 695 -1.44 12.29 -1.32
N PHE A 696 -1.92 12.76 -2.47
CA PHE A 696 -2.56 14.06 -2.58
C PHE A 696 -3.76 14.15 -1.62
N GLU A 697 -4.62 13.14 -1.63
CA GLU A 697 -5.79 13.07 -0.74
C GLU A 697 -5.45 12.86 0.75
N LEU A 698 -4.25 12.42 1.12
CA LEU A 698 -3.76 12.43 2.50
C LEU A 698 -3.42 13.84 2.99
N MET A 699 -2.90 14.70 2.10
CA MET A 699 -2.62 16.10 2.41
C MET A 699 -3.89 16.99 2.39
N VAL A 700 -5.06 16.40 2.08
CA VAL A 700 -6.34 17.12 1.89
C VAL A 700 -7.13 17.33 3.20
N VAL A 701 -6.65 16.82 4.34
CA VAL A 701 -7.31 16.96 5.67
C VAL A 701 -7.29 18.41 6.19
#